data_AF-A0A2T0Y417-F1
#
_entry.id   AF-A0A2T0Y417-F1
#
_cell.length_a   1.000
_cell.length_b   1.000
_cell.length_c   1.000
_cell.angle_alpha   90.00
_cell.angle_beta   90.00
_cell.angle_gamma   90.00
#
_symmetry.space_group_name_H-M   'P 1'
#
loop_
_entity.id
_entity.type
_entity.pdbx_description
1 polymer ?
#
loop_
_entity_poly.entity_id
_entity_poly.type
_entity_poly.pdbx_seq_one_letter_code
_entity_poly.pdbx_strand_id
1 'polypeptide(L)'
;MRSRSLRPRDEAVSRPVAVAATLALAAVPLLGATTTASAAERVDNPYVGADQYVNSYWSENVVDAAAEAGGDLGQQMLTLADTPTSVWMDRTSAIEGNVDGPGLRYHLDAALEQQQGDTPMVFNLVIYNLPGRDCYALASNGLLDPTPEGMAEYKNEYIDVIADMLAEPQYADLRVVATIEPDSLPNLVTNMSEPKCQESAPYYREGTAYALDRLYEAGNVYSYIDAAHAGWLGWDSNAGPAVDVFQEVVTSTEHGYDTVAGFVTNTANSTPLHEPFLEDEPFGSGGGTQVRQADFYQWNSDFDELDWTEHLYSLAVAAGFPSDIGMLIDTSRNGWGGPDRPTAESSSSTLNTYVDESRVDRRTHRGAWCNPAGAGLGERPTVNPTDNPASHLDAYVWVKPPGESDGNSEEIPNDQGKSFDRMCDPTFASPKLDGKLTGALGGAPLAGQWFQDQFEMLVTNAYPPIDGGSVDPDTEAPTAPADLAATGTTSTSTDLTWGASSDDTGVTRYTVLVDGAEAGTSATTSYTLTGLTPSTTYEVTVTARDAAGNVSAASAPVTVTTKEATGGEDTQAPTVPTGLAAGEVTSSSVELTWAAADDDTGVAGYRVHRDGDLVADVTGTSATDSGLAADTAYSYTVTAYDAAGNASAASDALSVTTEEGGTTPTGGCTVDYSANSWNTGFTGSFVVTNDSDAAIDGWELTFTFADGQTVDQIWSAQASQSGSAVTITPAAWSTTIPAGGSVTFGFNGSHSGTNTAPDDFALDGVACDIA
;
A
#
# COMPACT_ATOMS: atom_id res chain seq x y z
N MET A 1 46.87 59.46 -6.08
CA MET A 1 48.11 60.28 -6.06
C MET A 1 49.31 59.41 -6.51
N ARG A 2 50.55 59.92 -6.47
CA ARG A 2 51.81 59.22 -6.84
C ARG A 2 51.91 57.83 -6.15
N SER A 3 52.34 56.70 -6.74
CA SER A 3 53.38 56.36 -7.75
C SER A 3 54.74 55.94 -7.14
N ARG A 4 55.02 54.61 -7.14
CA ARG A 4 56.27 53.88 -7.48
C ARG A 4 56.07 52.38 -7.16
N SER A 5 56.35 51.41 -8.04
CA SER A 5 57.66 50.91 -8.58
C SER A 5 58.39 50.02 -7.53
N LEU A 6 58.84 48.79 -7.83
CA LEU A 6 59.68 48.36 -8.97
C LEU A 6 59.40 46.92 -9.52
N ARG A 7 59.92 46.65 -10.73
CA ARG A 7 60.17 45.33 -11.37
C ARG A 7 61.51 44.73 -10.85
N PRO A 8 61.93 43.45 -11.02
CA PRO A 8 61.99 42.61 -12.27
C PRO A 8 61.67 41.09 -12.05
N ARG A 9 61.78 40.11 -12.96
CA ARG A 9 61.99 39.95 -14.45
C ARG A 9 61.52 38.51 -14.85
N ASP A 10 61.36 38.09 -16.12
CA ASP A 10 61.30 38.82 -17.41
C ASP A 10 60.02 38.47 -18.21
N GLU A 11 59.86 37.57 -19.20
CA GLU A 11 60.74 36.84 -20.17
C GLU A 11 60.06 36.84 -21.58
N ALA A 12 60.40 35.95 -22.53
CA ALA A 12 60.24 36.24 -23.97
C ALA A 12 59.06 35.59 -24.73
N VAL A 13 58.57 36.35 -25.72
CA VAL A 13 57.44 36.07 -26.63
C VAL A 13 57.86 35.27 -27.87
N SER A 14 56.99 34.37 -28.35
CA SER A 14 56.92 34.02 -29.79
C SER A 14 55.51 33.59 -30.22
N ARG A 15 55.18 33.79 -31.50
CA ARG A 15 53.95 33.32 -32.17
C ARG A 15 54.23 32.02 -32.94
N PRO A 16 53.32 31.04 -32.98
CA PRO A 16 53.36 29.98 -33.97
C PRO A 16 52.74 30.41 -35.31
N VAL A 17 53.23 29.81 -36.40
CA VAL A 17 52.56 29.72 -37.72
C VAL A 17 52.31 28.24 -37.98
N ALA A 18 51.19 27.91 -38.63
CA ALA A 18 50.75 26.52 -38.79
C ALA A 18 51.70 25.66 -39.64
N VAL A 19 51.85 24.40 -39.24
CA VAL A 19 52.31 23.28 -40.06
C VAL A 19 51.36 22.12 -39.80
N ALA A 20 50.80 21.53 -40.87
CA ALA A 20 49.94 20.37 -40.74
C ALA A 20 50.78 19.09 -40.56
N ALA A 21 50.37 18.22 -39.65
CA ALA A 21 50.91 16.87 -39.48
C ALA A 21 49.76 15.87 -39.38
N THR A 22 49.85 14.77 -40.11
CA THR A 22 48.87 13.68 -40.10
C THR A 22 48.90 12.92 -38.77
N LEU A 23 47.79 12.89 -38.04
CA LEU A 23 47.59 11.88 -37.00
C LEU A 23 47.26 10.53 -37.65
N ALA A 24 47.87 9.46 -37.13
CA ALA A 24 47.43 8.10 -37.39
C ALA A 24 46.29 7.73 -36.44
N LEU A 25 45.37 6.87 -36.87
CA LEU A 25 44.37 6.28 -35.97
C LEU A 25 45.09 5.39 -34.94
N ALA A 26 45.02 5.77 -33.67
CA ALA A 26 45.10 4.85 -32.56
C ALA A 26 43.67 4.57 -32.10
N ALA A 27 43.19 3.34 -32.31
CA ALA A 27 41.91 2.91 -31.77
C ALA A 27 42.06 2.71 -30.26
N VAL A 28 41.72 3.74 -29.48
CA VAL A 28 41.53 3.60 -28.04
C VAL A 28 40.19 2.89 -27.84
N PRO A 29 40.13 1.74 -27.15
CA PRO A 29 38.86 1.19 -26.75
C PRO A 29 38.22 2.15 -25.76
N LEU A 30 37.05 2.70 -26.10
CA LEU A 30 36.17 3.27 -25.08
C LEU A 30 35.66 2.10 -24.25
N LEU A 31 36.36 1.82 -23.15
CA LEU A 31 35.72 1.31 -21.96
C LEU A 31 34.74 2.39 -21.52
N GLY A 32 33.50 2.28 -22.00
CA GLY A 32 32.40 3.06 -21.46
C GLY A 32 32.28 2.70 -19.99
N ALA A 33 32.60 3.65 -19.11
CA ALA A 33 32.22 3.53 -17.72
C ALA A 33 30.69 3.61 -17.73
N THR A 34 30.04 2.47 -17.52
CA THR A 34 28.66 2.43 -17.05
C THR A 34 28.67 3.11 -15.69
N THR A 35 28.38 4.40 -15.67
CA THR A 35 27.94 5.08 -14.46
C THR A 35 26.61 4.44 -14.09
N THR A 36 26.67 3.43 -13.22
CA THR A 36 25.54 3.11 -12.35
C THR A 36 25.10 4.42 -11.72
N ALA A 37 23.89 4.88 -12.02
CA ALA A 37 23.28 5.94 -11.24
C ALA A 37 23.28 5.44 -9.79
N SER A 38 23.92 6.19 -8.90
CA SER A 38 23.64 6.04 -7.48
C SER A 38 22.30 6.71 -7.28
N ALA A 39 21.36 6.04 -6.62
CA ALA A 39 20.21 6.74 -6.05
C ALA A 39 20.71 7.93 -5.21
N ALA A 40 19.89 8.97 -5.14
CA ALA A 40 20.17 10.13 -4.29
C ALA A 40 20.37 9.67 -2.83
N GLU A 41 21.29 10.32 -2.11
CA GLU A 41 21.50 10.03 -0.68
C GLU A 41 20.22 10.34 0.09
N ARG A 42 19.65 9.34 0.79
CA ARG A 42 18.40 9.46 1.56
C ARG A 42 18.52 10.66 2.50
N VAL A 43 17.61 11.61 2.37
CA VAL A 43 17.61 12.83 3.19
C VAL A 43 16.85 12.62 4.49
N ASP A 44 17.01 13.59 5.38
CA ASP A 44 16.24 13.79 6.62
C ASP A 44 14.75 14.01 6.27
N ASN A 45 14.38 15.24 5.91
CA ASN A 45 13.07 15.59 5.38
C ASN A 45 13.04 15.50 3.83
N PRO A 46 12.17 14.66 3.20
CA PRO A 46 12.09 14.51 1.75
C PRO A 46 11.46 15.70 1.02
N TYR A 47 10.65 16.52 1.69
CA TYR A 47 10.02 17.71 1.12
C TYR A 47 10.98 18.90 1.01
N VAL A 48 12.00 18.98 1.86
CA VAL A 48 12.93 20.12 1.90
C VAL A 48 13.73 20.22 0.59
N GLY A 49 13.52 21.34 -0.10
CA GLY A 49 14.18 21.68 -1.36
C GLY A 49 13.65 20.91 -2.58
N ALA A 50 12.52 20.23 -2.46
CA ALA A 50 11.83 19.55 -3.55
C ALA A 50 10.60 20.34 -4.02
N ASP A 51 10.22 20.15 -5.28
CA ASP A 51 8.86 20.40 -5.76
C ASP A 51 7.97 19.20 -5.37
N GLN A 52 6.64 19.32 -5.47
CA GLN A 52 5.69 18.23 -5.17
C GLN A 52 4.79 17.94 -6.37
N TYR A 53 4.50 16.65 -6.59
CA TYR A 53 3.67 16.18 -7.70
C TYR A 53 2.24 16.70 -7.59
N VAL A 54 1.78 17.36 -8.65
CA VAL A 54 0.38 17.75 -8.83
C VAL A 54 -0.34 16.63 -9.58
N ASN A 55 -1.31 16.00 -8.92
CA ASN A 55 -2.11 14.94 -9.52
C ASN A 55 -3.09 15.52 -10.55
N SER A 56 -2.65 15.56 -11.81
CA SER A 56 -3.42 16.05 -12.96
C SER A 56 -4.85 15.51 -12.99
N TYR A 57 -5.06 14.22 -12.73
CA TYR A 57 -6.37 13.58 -12.74
C TYR A 57 -7.33 14.17 -11.68
N TRP A 58 -6.82 14.55 -10.51
CA TRP A 58 -7.60 15.30 -9.52
C TRP A 58 -7.80 16.76 -9.94
N SER A 59 -6.76 17.42 -10.46
CA SER A 59 -6.85 18.80 -11.00
C SER A 59 -7.92 18.94 -12.08
N GLU A 60 -8.12 17.92 -12.92
CA GLU A 60 -9.16 17.92 -13.95
C GLU A 60 -10.57 18.02 -13.34
N ASN A 61 -10.84 17.29 -12.26
CA ASN A 61 -12.11 17.35 -11.52
C ASN A 61 -12.31 18.71 -10.82
N VAL A 62 -11.25 19.29 -10.25
CA VAL A 62 -11.27 20.64 -9.66
C VAL A 62 -11.67 21.70 -10.69
N VAL A 63 -11.16 21.57 -11.91
CA VAL A 63 -11.44 22.47 -13.04
C VAL A 63 -12.87 22.31 -13.55
N ASP A 64 -13.34 21.08 -13.73
CA ASP A 64 -14.73 20.81 -14.15
C ASP A 64 -15.73 21.31 -13.08
N ALA A 65 -15.43 21.09 -11.80
CA ALA A 65 -16.19 21.63 -10.67
C ALA A 65 -16.20 23.17 -10.62
N ALA A 66 -15.06 23.80 -10.92
CA ALA A 66 -14.95 25.26 -11.01
C ALA A 66 -15.81 25.84 -12.14
N ALA A 67 -15.92 25.11 -13.26
CA ALA A 67 -16.77 25.48 -14.38
C ALA A 67 -18.27 25.30 -14.08
N GLU A 68 -18.66 24.30 -13.27
CA GLU A 68 -20.04 24.14 -12.81
C GLU A 68 -20.44 25.23 -11.79
N ALA A 69 -19.62 25.46 -10.76
CA ALA A 69 -19.90 26.44 -9.71
C ALA A 69 -19.86 27.89 -10.25
N GLY A 70 -18.80 28.22 -11.00
CA GLY A 70 -18.57 29.53 -11.61
C GLY A 70 -18.47 30.70 -10.61
N GLY A 71 -18.40 31.91 -11.17
CA GLY A 71 -18.27 33.15 -10.39
C GLY A 71 -17.06 33.17 -9.46
N ASP A 72 -17.18 33.84 -8.32
CA ASP A 72 -16.09 33.98 -7.34
C ASP A 72 -15.69 32.61 -6.74
N LEU A 73 -16.64 31.68 -6.58
CA LEU A 73 -16.40 30.34 -6.02
C LEU A 73 -15.61 29.46 -7.00
N GLY A 74 -16.00 29.41 -8.27
CA GLY A 74 -15.24 28.73 -9.32
C GLY A 74 -13.84 29.32 -9.51
N GLN A 75 -13.69 30.65 -9.36
CA GLN A 75 -12.37 31.29 -9.39
C GLN A 75 -11.48 30.88 -8.21
N GLN A 76 -12.05 30.72 -7.00
CA GLN A 76 -11.34 30.14 -5.86
C GLN A 76 -10.96 28.67 -6.11
N MET A 77 -11.85 27.87 -6.70
CA MET A 77 -11.56 26.48 -7.07
C MET A 77 -10.40 26.37 -8.06
N LEU A 78 -10.34 27.22 -9.10
CA LEU A 78 -9.22 27.21 -10.06
C LEU A 78 -7.86 27.45 -9.40
N THR A 79 -7.78 28.25 -8.31
CA THR A 79 -6.51 28.42 -7.57
C THR A 79 -6.01 27.16 -6.86
N LEU A 80 -6.83 26.11 -6.78
CA LEU A 80 -6.48 24.83 -6.17
C LEU A 80 -5.99 23.78 -7.17
N ALA A 81 -6.19 23.97 -8.48
CA ALA A 81 -5.85 22.95 -9.49
C ALA A 81 -4.36 22.54 -9.44
N ASP A 82 -3.47 23.49 -9.12
CA ASP A 82 -2.02 23.28 -8.99
C ASP A 82 -1.59 22.79 -7.57
N THR A 83 -2.53 22.31 -6.74
CA THR A 83 -2.20 21.84 -5.37
C THR A 83 -1.79 20.37 -5.39
N PRO A 84 -0.64 19.99 -4.80
CA PRO A 84 -0.24 18.59 -4.71
C PRO A 84 -1.15 17.79 -3.77
N THR A 85 -1.53 16.59 -4.19
CA THR A 85 -2.39 15.65 -3.44
C THR A 85 -1.84 14.23 -3.58
N SER A 86 -2.06 13.36 -2.59
CA SER A 86 -1.57 11.98 -2.67
C SER A 86 -2.37 11.11 -3.65
N VAL A 87 -1.69 10.19 -4.32
CA VAL A 87 -2.31 9.14 -5.14
C VAL A 87 -2.61 7.93 -4.25
N TRP A 88 -3.84 7.40 -4.30
CA TRP A 88 -4.28 6.29 -3.45
C TRP A 88 -4.28 4.96 -4.20
N MET A 89 -3.51 3.98 -3.71
CA MET A 89 -3.58 2.59 -4.17
C MET A 89 -4.66 1.84 -3.38
N ASP A 90 -5.94 2.21 -3.53
CA ASP A 90 -7.06 1.75 -2.68
C ASP A 90 -7.43 0.25 -2.82
N ARG A 91 -6.77 -0.47 -3.74
CA ARG A 91 -6.90 -1.89 -4.07
C ARG A 91 -5.86 -2.29 -5.14
N THR A 92 -5.68 -3.59 -5.39
CA THR A 92 -4.79 -4.15 -6.42
C THR A 92 -4.99 -3.53 -7.81
N SER A 93 -6.24 -3.32 -8.26
CA SER A 93 -6.52 -2.72 -9.56
C SER A 93 -6.24 -1.21 -9.65
N ALA A 94 -5.84 -0.53 -8.58
CA ALA A 94 -5.37 0.85 -8.64
C ALA A 94 -3.94 0.97 -9.22
N ILE A 95 -3.15 -0.11 -9.22
CA ILE A 95 -1.76 -0.13 -9.68
C ILE A 95 -1.69 0.02 -11.20
N GLU A 96 -2.42 -0.81 -11.95
CA GLU A 96 -2.49 -0.74 -13.42
C GLU A 96 -3.55 0.27 -13.93
N GLY A 97 -4.43 0.75 -13.04
CA GLY A 97 -5.50 1.70 -13.34
C GLY A 97 -6.89 1.04 -13.42
N ASN A 98 -7.91 1.80 -13.01
CA ASN A 98 -9.31 1.37 -12.97
C ASN A 98 -10.27 2.54 -13.22
N VAL A 99 -11.56 2.34 -12.95
CA VAL A 99 -12.64 3.33 -13.18
C VAL A 99 -12.51 4.62 -12.37
N ASP A 100 -11.76 4.62 -11.27
CA ASP A 100 -11.53 5.80 -10.41
C ASP A 100 -10.13 6.44 -10.60
N GLY A 101 -9.24 5.89 -11.45
CA GLY A 101 -7.89 6.46 -11.64
C GLY A 101 -6.97 5.75 -12.66
N PRO A 102 -5.97 6.45 -13.25
CA PRO A 102 -5.22 6.01 -14.43
C PRO A 102 -4.02 5.06 -14.18
N GLY A 103 -3.75 4.67 -12.93
CA GLY A 103 -2.68 3.73 -12.57
C GLY A 103 -1.39 4.37 -12.05
N LEU A 104 -0.64 3.65 -11.22
CA LEU A 104 0.59 4.13 -10.58
C LEU A 104 1.63 4.60 -11.59
N ARG A 105 1.87 3.84 -12.67
CA ARG A 105 2.86 4.20 -13.69
C ARG A 105 2.53 5.53 -14.39
N TYR A 106 1.25 5.82 -14.66
CA TYR A 106 0.83 7.13 -15.20
C TYR A 106 1.28 8.28 -14.29
N HIS A 107 1.13 8.12 -12.97
CA HIS A 107 1.47 9.16 -12.01
C HIS A 107 2.99 9.32 -11.81
N LEU A 108 3.75 8.22 -11.84
CA LEU A 108 5.21 8.25 -11.79
C LEU A 108 5.83 8.90 -13.05
N ASP A 109 5.33 8.56 -14.23
CA ASP A 109 5.74 9.17 -15.50
C ASP A 109 5.40 10.68 -15.51
N ALA A 110 4.19 11.05 -15.06
CA ALA A 110 3.79 12.45 -14.94
C ALA A 110 4.62 13.23 -13.89
N ALA A 111 5.08 12.58 -12.82
CA ALA A 111 5.99 13.20 -11.85
C ALA A 111 7.38 13.48 -12.45
N LEU A 112 7.90 12.60 -13.30
CA LEU A 112 9.13 12.84 -14.07
C LEU A 112 8.95 14.00 -15.09
N GLU A 113 7.80 14.09 -15.76
CA GLU A 113 7.52 15.19 -16.69
C GLU A 113 7.36 16.55 -15.98
N GLN A 114 6.87 16.56 -14.74
CA GLN A 114 6.81 17.75 -13.89
C GLN A 114 8.18 18.15 -13.29
N GLN A 115 9.17 17.27 -13.26
CA GLN A 115 10.46 17.51 -12.59
C GLN A 115 11.36 18.49 -13.37
N GLN A 116 11.53 19.71 -12.85
CA GLN A 116 12.24 20.79 -13.55
C GLN A 116 13.74 20.84 -13.22
N GLY A 117 14.55 20.14 -14.03
CA GLY A 117 16.01 20.24 -14.01
C GLY A 117 16.64 19.45 -12.86
N ASP A 118 17.47 20.11 -12.04
CA ASP A 118 18.17 19.48 -10.91
C ASP A 118 17.34 19.52 -9.60
N THR A 119 16.08 19.98 -9.62
CA THR A 119 15.20 20.01 -8.44
C THR A 119 14.62 18.62 -8.18
N PRO A 120 14.69 18.06 -6.95
CA PRO A 120 13.99 16.83 -6.60
C PRO A 120 12.47 16.99 -6.69
N MET A 121 11.77 15.91 -7.06
CA MET A 121 10.30 15.87 -7.07
C MET A 121 9.80 14.90 -6.00
N VAL A 122 8.90 15.35 -5.12
CA VAL A 122 8.19 14.48 -4.17
C VAL A 122 6.91 13.94 -4.80
N PHE A 123 6.78 12.61 -4.82
CA PHE A 123 5.57 11.91 -5.21
C PHE A 123 4.87 11.35 -3.95
N ASN A 124 3.71 11.89 -3.59
CA ASN A 124 2.96 11.43 -2.42
C ASN A 124 2.04 10.25 -2.80
N LEU A 125 2.20 9.12 -2.10
CA LEU A 125 1.53 7.84 -2.37
C LEU A 125 0.86 7.32 -1.09
N VAL A 126 -0.30 6.67 -1.21
CA VAL A 126 -0.98 5.99 -0.10
C VAL A 126 -1.07 4.49 -0.38
N ILE A 127 -0.48 3.71 0.51
CA ILE A 127 -0.55 2.25 0.57
C ILE A 127 -1.72 1.91 1.51
N TYR A 128 -2.75 1.21 1.01
CA TYR A 128 -4.05 1.07 1.68
C TYR A 128 -4.85 -0.13 1.15
N ASN A 129 -4.35 -1.36 1.34
CA ASN A 129 -5.02 -2.60 0.90
C ASN A 129 -4.83 -3.79 1.86
N LEU A 130 -4.49 -3.58 3.14
CA LEU A 130 -4.26 -4.67 4.10
C LEU A 130 -5.39 -5.74 4.14
N PRO A 131 -5.06 -7.03 4.37
CA PRO A 131 -6.05 -8.07 4.61
C PRO A 131 -6.93 -7.74 5.83
N GLY A 132 -8.25 -7.70 5.63
CA GLY A 132 -9.21 -7.25 6.64
C GLY A 132 -9.17 -5.74 6.92
N ARG A 133 -8.76 -4.91 5.95
CA ARG A 133 -8.70 -3.44 6.04
C ARG A 133 -9.96 -2.83 6.67
N ASP A 134 -9.82 -1.66 7.29
CA ASP A 134 -10.91 -0.90 7.88
C ASP A 134 -11.68 -1.77 8.93
N CYS A 135 -10.97 -2.56 9.76
CA CYS A 135 -11.58 -3.69 10.49
C CYS A 135 -12.71 -3.27 11.44
N TYR A 136 -12.68 -2.03 11.95
CA TYR A 136 -13.72 -1.51 12.81
C TYR A 136 -14.93 -0.98 12.02
N ALA A 137 -14.82 -0.74 10.72
CA ALA A 137 -15.91 -0.25 9.88
C ALA A 137 -17.14 -1.16 9.93
N LEU A 138 -18.32 -0.54 9.89
CA LEU A 138 -19.60 -1.25 9.78
C LEU A 138 -19.68 -1.97 8.42
N ALA A 139 -19.15 -1.34 7.37
CA ALA A 139 -18.80 -1.96 6.11
C ALA A 139 -17.43 -1.45 5.63
N SER A 140 -16.47 -2.35 5.45
CA SER A 140 -15.16 -2.05 4.88
C SER A 140 -15.23 -2.04 3.35
N ASN A 141 -14.31 -1.33 2.72
CA ASN A 141 -14.08 -1.38 1.27
C ASN A 141 -12.81 -2.15 0.89
N GLY A 142 -12.12 -2.77 1.85
CA GLY A 142 -10.99 -3.66 1.59
C GLY A 142 -11.45 -4.93 0.87
N LEU A 143 -10.71 -5.34 -0.17
CA LEU A 143 -11.07 -6.49 -0.99
C LEU A 143 -10.41 -7.81 -0.52
N LEU A 144 -9.36 -7.72 0.29
CA LEU A 144 -8.60 -8.87 0.77
C LEU A 144 -9.16 -9.35 2.13
N ASP A 145 -9.61 -10.61 2.19
CA ASP A 145 -10.04 -11.23 3.45
C ASP A 145 -8.83 -11.44 4.41
N PRO A 146 -9.00 -11.35 5.74
CA PRO A 146 -7.94 -11.59 6.72
C PRO A 146 -7.64 -13.10 6.86
N THR A 147 -6.99 -13.66 5.84
CA THR A 147 -6.52 -15.05 5.77
C THR A 147 -5.08 -15.12 5.26
N PRO A 148 -4.38 -16.28 5.38
CA PRO A 148 -3.05 -16.45 4.79
C PRO A 148 -3.04 -16.27 3.27
N GLU A 149 -4.14 -16.57 2.59
CA GLU A 149 -4.31 -16.37 1.15
C GLU A 149 -4.43 -14.87 0.80
N GLY A 150 -5.27 -14.11 1.51
CA GLY A 150 -5.34 -12.65 1.35
C GLY A 150 -4.03 -11.94 1.71
N MET A 151 -3.29 -12.46 2.71
CA MET A 151 -1.94 -12.01 3.04
C MET A 151 -0.94 -12.30 1.91
N ALA A 152 -1.06 -13.42 1.21
CA ALA A 152 -0.24 -13.73 0.04
C ALA A 152 -0.56 -12.83 -1.16
N GLU A 153 -1.83 -12.52 -1.41
CA GLU A 153 -2.26 -11.56 -2.46
C GLU A 153 -1.71 -10.15 -2.16
N TYR A 154 -1.87 -9.67 -0.92
CA TYR A 154 -1.31 -8.38 -0.48
C TYR A 154 0.21 -8.28 -0.70
N LYS A 155 0.96 -9.36 -0.45
CA LYS A 155 2.40 -9.39 -0.67
C LYS A 155 2.73 -9.39 -2.17
N ASN A 156 2.30 -10.45 -2.86
CA ASN A 156 2.79 -10.79 -4.20
C ASN A 156 2.15 -9.94 -5.33
N GLU A 157 0.89 -9.55 -5.17
CA GLU A 157 0.10 -8.89 -6.22
C GLU A 157 -0.09 -7.38 -5.98
N TYR A 158 0.18 -6.92 -4.75
CA TYR A 158 0.04 -5.52 -4.36
C TYR A 158 1.38 -4.88 -3.94
N ILE A 159 1.98 -5.29 -2.81
CA ILE A 159 3.23 -4.65 -2.32
C ILE A 159 4.42 -4.89 -3.25
N ASP A 160 4.67 -6.13 -3.69
CA ASP A 160 5.78 -6.45 -4.59
C ASP A 160 5.68 -5.66 -5.91
N VAL A 161 4.48 -5.60 -6.50
CA VAL A 161 4.23 -4.90 -7.77
C VAL A 161 4.45 -3.39 -7.62
N ILE A 162 4.05 -2.79 -6.48
CA ILE A 162 4.34 -1.38 -6.17
C ILE A 162 5.84 -1.19 -5.95
N ALA A 163 6.48 -1.96 -5.08
CA ALA A 163 7.89 -1.80 -4.72
C ALA A 163 8.83 -1.96 -5.92
N ASP A 164 8.61 -2.99 -6.75
CA ASP A 164 9.41 -3.23 -7.95
C ASP A 164 9.21 -2.14 -9.02
N MET A 165 8.01 -1.55 -9.11
CA MET A 165 7.75 -0.40 -9.98
C MET A 165 8.46 0.87 -9.48
N LEU A 166 8.41 1.15 -8.17
CA LEU A 166 9.10 2.30 -7.56
C LEU A 166 10.63 2.18 -7.66
N ALA A 167 11.14 0.94 -7.64
CA ALA A 167 12.56 0.61 -7.80
C ALA A 167 13.07 0.69 -9.25
N GLU A 168 12.21 0.96 -10.25
CA GLU A 168 12.65 1.07 -11.64
C GLU A 168 13.71 2.20 -11.81
N PRO A 169 14.84 1.97 -12.51
CA PRO A 169 15.93 2.96 -12.62
C PRO A 169 15.59 4.31 -13.24
N GLN A 170 14.37 4.50 -13.76
CA GLN A 170 13.87 5.78 -14.25
C GLN A 170 13.24 6.66 -13.14
N TYR A 171 12.74 6.06 -12.06
CA TYR A 171 12.13 6.78 -10.92
C TYR A 171 13.11 6.98 -9.74
N ALA A 172 14.38 6.58 -9.89
CA ALA A 172 15.39 6.62 -8.84
C ALA A 172 15.79 8.04 -8.36
N ASP A 173 15.44 9.08 -9.11
CA ASP A 173 15.63 10.50 -8.75
C ASP A 173 14.34 11.18 -8.21
N LEU A 174 13.21 10.45 -8.15
CA LEU A 174 12.01 10.88 -7.40
C LEU A 174 12.21 10.63 -5.89
N ARG A 175 11.49 11.38 -5.06
CA ARG A 175 11.34 11.11 -3.62
C ARG A 175 9.92 10.63 -3.37
N VAL A 176 9.74 9.33 -3.21
CA VAL A 176 8.40 8.75 -3.01
C VAL A 176 8.06 8.84 -1.53
N VAL A 177 7.02 9.58 -1.14
CA VAL A 177 6.57 9.64 0.26
C VAL A 177 5.33 8.76 0.40
N ALA A 178 5.47 7.66 1.13
CA ALA A 178 4.44 6.63 1.25
C ALA A 178 3.74 6.75 2.61
N THR A 179 2.47 7.15 2.61
CA THR A 179 1.56 6.95 3.75
C THR A 179 1.24 5.47 3.85
N ILE A 180 1.58 4.85 4.99
CA ILE A 180 1.43 3.40 5.19
C ILE A 180 0.15 3.09 5.97
N GLU A 181 -0.81 2.49 5.27
CA GLU A 181 -2.02 1.81 5.74
C GLU A 181 -2.82 2.58 6.81
N PRO A 182 -3.57 3.63 6.40
CA PRO A 182 -4.58 4.28 7.25
C PRO A 182 -5.63 3.29 7.82
N ASP A 183 -6.24 3.64 8.96
CA ASP A 183 -7.23 2.82 9.68
C ASP A 183 -6.76 1.36 9.97
N SER A 184 -5.45 1.15 10.14
CA SER A 184 -4.86 -0.17 10.42
C SER A 184 -4.44 -0.35 11.89
N LEU A 185 -3.16 -0.19 12.22
CA LEU A 185 -2.55 -0.42 13.55
C LEU A 185 -3.27 0.27 14.74
N PRO A 186 -3.82 1.50 14.62
CA PRO A 186 -4.62 2.13 15.69
C PRO A 186 -5.84 1.30 16.16
N ASN A 187 -6.41 0.45 15.30
CA ASN A 187 -7.49 -0.46 15.69
C ASN A 187 -7.02 -1.55 16.67
N LEU A 188 -5.75 -1.93 16.63
CA LEU A 188 -5.17 -2.97 17.50
C LEU A 188 -5.04 -2.51 18.96
N VAL A 189 -5.14 -1.20 19.20
CA VAL A 189 -5.16 -0.60 20.55
C VAL A 189 -6.58 -0.50 21.09
N THR A 190 -7.47 0.11 20.32
CA THR A 190 -8.77 0.59 20.82
C THR A 190 -9.93 -0.33 20.48
N ASN A 191 -9.87 -1.03 19.34
CA ASN A 191 -11.03 -1.66 18.71
C ASN A 191 -10.95 -3.21 18.71
N MET A 192 -9.96 -3.80 19.40
CA MET A 192 -9.81 -5.24 19.64
C MET A 192 -10.97 -5.92 20.40
N SER A 193 -12.05 -5.22 20.73
CA SER A 193 -13.32 -5.83 21.13
C SER A 193 -14.20 -6.28 19.95
N GLU A 194 -13.93 -5.78 18.74
CA GLU A 194 -14.61 -6.17 17.49
C GLU A 194 -13.94 -7.44 16.91
N PRO A 195 -14.67 -8.53 16.64
CA PRO A 195 -14.10 -9.77 16.09
C PRO A 195 -13.28 -9.58 14.82
N LYS A 196 -13.73 -8.74 13.88
CA LYS A 196 -12.97 -8.41 12.66
C LYS A 196 -11.56 -7.91 12.97
N CYS A 197 -11.40 -7.06 13.98
CA CYS A 197 -10.08 -6.54 14.37
C CYS A 197 -9.23 -7.59 15.08
N GLN A 198 -9.84 -8.52 15.82
CA GLN A 198 -9.13 -9.69 16.38
C GLN A 198 -8.63 -10.63 15.28
N GLU A 199 -9.43 -10.81 14.22
CA GLU A 199 -9.12 -11.62 13.04
C GLU A 199 -8.05 -10.96 12.14
N SER A 200 -8.10 -9.63 12.00
CA SER A 200 -7.16 -8.85 11.15
C SER A 200 -5.82 -8.54 11.83
N ALA A 201 -5.76 -8.58 13.16
CA ALA A 201 -4.58 -8.22 13.96
C ALA A 201 -3.23 -8.82 13.54
N PRO A 202 -3.08 -10.13 13.21
CA PRO A 202 -1.81 -10.66 12.74
C PRO A 202 -1.41 -10.06 11.38
N TYR A 203 -2.35 -9.97 10.44
CA TYR A 203 -2.08 -9.50 9.08
C TYR A 203 -1.79 -8.01 9.01
N TYR A 204 -2.40 -7.20 9.88
CA TYR A 204 -2.05 -5.78 10.01
C TYR A 204 -0.56 -5.62 10.39
N ARG A 205 -0.06 -6.44 11.31
CA ARG A 205 1.34 -6.38 11.75
C ARG A 205 2.29 -6.90 10.68
N GLU A 206 2.00 -8.09 10.15
CA GLU A 206 2.81 -8.75 9.12
C GLU A 206 2.85 -7.95 7.82
N GLY A 207 1.70 -7.45 7.34
CA GLY A 207 1.59 -6.67 6.12
C GLY A 207 2.17 -5.26 6.23
N THR A 208 2.08 -4.61 7.40
CA THR A 208 2.75 -3.31 7.60
C THR A 208 4.27 -3.49 7.64
N ALA A 209 4.78 -4.48 8.38
CA ALA A 209 6.21 -4.77 8.42
C ALA A 209 6.77 -5.11 7.02
N TYR A 210 6.07 -5.98 6.29
CA TYR A 210 6.48 -6.37 4.93
C TYR A 210 6.46 -5.20 3.94
N ALA A 211 5.46 -4.33 4.01
CA ALA A 211 5.43 -3.11 3.21
C ALA A 211 6.60 -2.16 3.55
N LEU A 212 6.91 -2.00 4.83
CA LEU A 212 8.01 -1.15 5.30
C LEU A 212 9.38 -1.63 4.79
N ASP A 213 9.67 -2.93 4.84
CA ASP A 213 10.92 -3.48 4.28
C ASP A 213 10.97 -3.35 2.75
N ARG A 214 9.95 -3.84 2.01
CA ARG A 214 9.96 -3.84 0.53
C ARG A 214 10.00 -2.44 -0.08
N LEU A 215 9.35 -1.46 0.56
CA LEU A 215 9.42 -0.05 0.13
C LEU A 215 10.78 0.57 0.47
N TYR A 216 11.40 0.21 1.60
CA TYR A 216 12.76 0.64 1.92
C TYR A 216 13.80 0.09 0.92
N GLU A 217 13.67 -1.18 0.50
CA GLU A 217 14.53 -1.80 -0.52
C GLU A 217 14.53 -1.08 -1.87
N ALA A 218 13.42 -0.46 -2.26
CA ALA A 218 13.33 0.36 -3.48
C ALA A 218 14.24 1.62 -3.42
N GLY A 219 14.67 2.04 -2.23
CA GLY A 219 15.75 3.01 -2.00
C GLY A 219 15.38 4.48 -2.20
N ASN A 220 14.28 4.79 -2.89
CA ASN A 220 13.76 6.15 -3.10
C ASN A 220 12.52 6.48 -2.24
N VAL A 221 12.06 5.53 -1.40
CA VAL A 221 10.81 5.65 -0.61
C VAL A 221 11.04 6.10 0.84
N TYR A 222 10.21 7.02 1.31
CA TYR A 222 10.16 7.60 2.65
C TYR A 222 8.80 7.22 3.27
N SER A 223 8.79 6.19 4.10
CA SER A 223 7.56 5.64 4.68
C SER A 223 7.14 6.41 5.94
N TYR A 224 5.90 6.90 5.98
CA TYR A 224 5.27 7.50 7.15
C TYR A 224 4.09 6.64 7.58
N ILE A 225 4.14 6.09 8.79
CA ILE A 225 3.08 5.21 9.33
C ILE A 225 1.87 6.06 9.71
N ASP A 226 0.66 5.63 9.35
CA ASP A 226 -0.56 6.30 9.83
C ASP A 226 -0.72 6.14 11.35
N ALA A 227 -0.83 7.26 12.04
CA ALA A 227 -1.03 7.36 13.47
C ALA A 227 -2.41 7.95 13.83
N ALA A 228 -3.43 7.63 13.02
CA ALA A 228 -4.80 8.08 13.16
C ALA A 228 -4.89 9.61 13.36
N HIS A 229 -5.52 10.06 14.46
CA HIS A 229 -5.74 11.49 14.75
C HIS A 229 -5.94 11.70 16.26
N ALA A 230 -5.80 12.94 16.72
CA ALA A 230 -5.94 13.33 18.13
C ALA A 230 -7.27 12.85 18.73
N GLY A 231 -8.35 12.95 17.95
CA GLY A 231 -9.70 12.52 18.28
C GLY A 231 -9.89 11.00 18.46
N TRP A 232 -8.85 10.20 18.26
CA TRP A 232 -8.85 8.74 18.45
C TRP A 232 -7.73 8.29 19.42
N LEU A 233 -6.48 8.74 19.22
CA LEU A 233 -5.34 8.24 20.01
C LEU A 233 -4.87 9.17 21.14
N GLY A 234 -5.27 10.45 21.18
CA GLY A 234 -4.76 11.44 22.16
C GLY A 234 -5.13 11.25 23.65
N TRP A 235 -5.74 10.13 24.03
CA TRP A 235 -5.86 9.74 25.45
C TRP A 235 -4.60 8.99 25.88
N ASP A 236 -4.05 9.27 27.08
CA ASP A 236 -2.92 8.53 27.70
C ASP A 236 -3.05 6.99 27.59
N SER A 237 -4.28 6.48 27.68
CA SER A 237 -4.62 5.05 27.61
C SER A 237 -4.50 4.43 26.21
N ASN A 238 -4.42 5.26 25.18
CA ASN A 238 -4.41 4.88 23.78
C ASN A 238 -3.05 5.23 23.15
N ALA A 239 -2.54 6.45 23.42
CA ALA A 239 -1.31 7.00 22.88
C ALA A 239 -0.08 6.12 23.16
N GLY A 240 0.14 5.75 24.43
CA GLY A 240 1.26 4.88 24.83
C GLY A 240 1.21 3.51 24.15
N PRO A 241 0.11 2.74 24.28
CA PRO A 241 -0.04 1.45 23.60
C PRO A 241 -0.02 1.52 22.07
N ALA A 242 -0.37 2.65 21.46
CA ALA A 242 -0.19 2.85 20.01
C ALA A 242 1.30 2.93 19.64
N VAL A 243 2.10 3.68 20.40
CA VAL A 243 3.56 3.71 20.22
C VAL A 243 4.20 2.35 20.52
N ASP A 244 3.72 1.60 21.50
CA ASP A 244 4.15 0.20 21.72
C ASP A 244 3.88 -0.67 20.48
N VAL A 245 2.70 -0.56 19.86
CA VAL A 245 2.32 -1.28 18.62
C VAL A 245 3.16 -0.83 17.42
N PHE A 246 3.39 0.47 17.25
CA PHE A 246 4.26 0.99 16.18
C PHE A 246 5.70 0.51 16.35
N GLN A 247 6.23 0.53 17.58
CA GLN A 247 7.57 -0.01 17.87
C GLN A 247 7.64 -1.51 17.60
N GLU A 248 6.64 -2.29 18.00
CA GLU A 248 6.58 -3.74 17.77
C GLU A 248 6.66 -4.09 16.28
N VAL A 249 5.90 -3.38 15.43
CA VAL A 249 5.93 -3.58 13.97
C VAL A 249 7.27 -3.13 13.38
N VAL A 250 7.71 -1.91 13.67
CA VAL A 250 8.96 -1.36 13.10
C VAL A 250 10.18 -2.16 13.53
N THR A 251 10.23 -2.66 14.76
CA THR A 251 11.34 -3.52 15.24
C THR A 251 11.22 -5.00 14.82
N SER A 252 10.14 -5.40 14.13
CA SER A 252 10.04 -6.70 13.45
C SER A 252 10.50 -6.70 11.99
N THR A 253 10.73 -5.52 11.39
CA THR A 253 11.27 -5.37 10.03
C THR A 253 12.76 -5.77 9.97
N GLU A 254 13.26 -6.18 8.81
CA GLU A 254 14.68 -6.53 8.61
C GLU A 254 15.61 -5.31 8.77
N HIS A 255 15.14 -4.12 8.40
CA HIS A 255 15.92 -2.87 8.51
C HIS A 255 15.61 -2.05 9.77
N GLY A 256 14.65 -2.46 10.60
CA GLY A 256 14.29 -1.78 11.83
C GLY A 256 13.78 -0.35 11.60
N TYR A 257 14.22 0.58 12.44
CA TYR A 257 13.85 2.00 12.33
C TYR A 257 14.25 2.66 11.01
N ASP A 258 15.24 2.14 10.28
CA ASP A 258 15.68 2.72 9.00
C ASP A 258 14.56 2.68 7.92
N THR A 259 13.59 1.75 8.07
CA THR A 259 12.41 1.65 7.18
C THR A 259 11.51 2.89 7.23
N VAL A 260 11.47 3.61 8.36
CA VAL A 260 10.51 4.68 8.64
C VAL A 260 11.17 6.06 8.56
N ALA A 261 10.51 7.01 7.89
CA ALA A 261 10.85 8.43 7.92
C ALA A 261 10.07 9.19 9.01
N GLY A 262 8.85 8.74 9.35
CA GLY A 262 8.05 9.38 10.37
C GLY A 262 6.65 8.79 10.58
N PHE A 263 5.75 9.62 11.06
CA PHE A 263 4.32 9.31 11.15
C PHE A 263 3.47 10.37 10.42
N VAL A 264 2.27 9.99 10.01
CA VAL A 264 1.25 10.90 9.46
C VAL A 264 -0.02 10.83 10.28
N THR A 265 -0.63 11.98 10.57
CA THR A 265 -1.89 12.08 11.31
C THR A 265 -2.98 12.79 10.50
N ASN A 266 -4.21 12.64 10.97
CA ASN A 266 -5.43 13.22 10.42
C ASN A 266 -5.80 12.74 8.99
N THR A 267 -5.15 11.69 8.47
CA THR A 267 -5.38 11.13 7.13
C THR A 267 -6.87 10.92 6.85
N ALA A 268 -7.37 11.56 5.79
CA ALA A 268 -8.79 11.57 5.41
C ALA A 268 -9.77 12.01 6.52
N ASN A 269 -9.30 12.61 7.61
CA ASN A 269 -10.12 13.04 8.74
C ASN A 269 -10.36 14.56 8.68
N SER A 270 -10.87 15.14 9.77
CA SER A 270 -11.20 16.58 9.88
C SER A 270 -10.96 17.11 11.29
N THR A 271 -10.02 16.53 12.03
CA THR A 271 -9.61 17.10 13.33
C THR A 271 -8.74 18.33 13.05
N PRO A 272 -9.06 19.51 13.62
CA PRO A 272 -8.45 20.76 13.22
C PRO A 272 -6.94 20.73 13.44
N LEU A 273 -6.22 21.49 12.62
CA LEU A 273 -4.79 21.72 12.83
C LEU A 273 -4.54 22.42 14.18
N HIS A 274 -5.38 23.39 14.56
CA HIS A 274 -5.33 24.04 15.86
C HIS A 274 -6.72 24.45 16.38
N GLU A 275 -6.94 24.35 17.70
CA GLU A 275 -8.10 24.88 18.43
C GLU A 275 -7.78 26.23 19.13
N PRO A 276 -7.80 27.38 18.43
CA PRO A 276 -7.24 28.67 18.89
C PRO A 276 -7.98 29.35 20.06
N PHE A 277 -8.93 28.67 20.70
CA PHE A 277 -9.72 29.17 21.83
C PHE A 277 -9.84 28.15 22.98
N LEU A 278 -9.18 26.98 22.88
CA LEU A 278 -9.32 25.88 23.84
C LEU A 278 -7.97 25.18 24.06
N GLU A 279 -7.54 25.08 25.32
CA GLU A 279 -6.35 24.37 25.81
C GLU A 279 -6.78 23.47 26.98
N ASP A 280 -6.01 22.43 27.40
CA ASP A 280 -6.32 21.60 28.59
C ASP A 280 -6.08 22.31 29.94
N GLU A 281 -6.65 23.50 30.09
CA GLU A 281 -6.56 24.34 31.28
C GLU A 281 -7.81 24.19 32.18
N PRO A 282 -7.75 24.67 33.44
CA PRO A 282 -8.88 24.61 34.37
C PRO A 282 -10.06 25.48 33.94
N PHE A 283 -11.22 24.84 33.75
CA PHE A 283 -12.46 25.51 33.40
C PHE A 283 -12.97 26.39 34.56
N GLY A 284 -12.78 27.70 34.39
CA GLY A 284 -13.27 28.74 35.29
C GLY A 284 -12.54 28.84 36.63
N SER A 285 -12.81 29.91 37.37
CA SER A 285 -12.10 30.25 38.62
C SER A 285 -12.45 29.37 39.84
N GLY A 286 -12.86 28.12 39.62
CA GLY A 286 -13.34 27.18 40.64
C GLY A 286 -12.31 26.14 41.09
N GLY A 287 -11.39 25.72 40.21
CA GLY A 287 -10.33 24.76 40.50
C GLY A 287 -10.84 23.34 40.79
N GLY A 288 -11.20 22.59 39.74
CA GLY A 288 -11.64 21.19 39.86
C GLY A 288 -12.21 20.53 38.59
N THR A 289 -12.52 21.32 37.57
CA THR A 289 -12.97 20.87 36.24
C THR A 289 -11.95 21.37 35.21
N GLN A 290 -11.51 20.51 34.30
CA GLN A 290 -10.68 20.88 33.14
C GLN A 290 -11.57 21.05 31.89
N VAL A 291 -11.12 21.80 30.89
CA VAL A 291 -11.82 21.93 29.60
C VAL A 291 -12.06 20.56 28.94
N ARG A 292 -11.10 19.63 29.01
CA ARG A 292 -11.24 18.28 28.43
C ARG A 292 -12.38 17.42 28.98
N GLN A 293 -12.96 17.79 30.12
CA GLN A 293 -14.07 17.03 30.74
C GLN A 293 -15.39 17.20 29.98
N ALA A 294 -15.43 18.02 28.92
CA ALA A 294 -16.61 18.26 28.11
C ALA A 294 -17.01 17.04 27.25
N ASP A 295 -18.32 16.92 26.97
CA ASP A 295 -18.93 15.83 26.17
C ASP A 295 -18.39 15.71 24.72
N PHE A 296 -17.52 16.62 24.28
CA PHE A 296 -16.88 16.58 22.95
C PHE A 296 -15.45 16.00 23.00
N TYR A 297 -14.71 16.21 24.10
CA TYR A 297 -13.33 15.72 24.26
C TYR A 297 -13.23 14.48 25.16
N GLN A 298 -14.23 14.21 26.01
CA GLN A 298 -14.33 12.96 26.79
C GLN A 298 -13.03 12.59 27.56
N TRP A 299 -12.37 13.59 28.17
CA TRP A 299 -11.09 13.51 28.92
C TRP A 299 -9.80 13.34 28.10
N ASN A 300 -9.87 13.37 26.76
CA ASN A 300 -8.71 13.51 25.87
C ASN A 300 -8.02 14.86 26.12
N SER A 301 -6.69 14.91 26.27
CA SER A 301 -5.94 16.17 26.40
C SER A 301 -5.77 16.89 25.07
N ASP A 302 -5.71 16.14 23.98
CA ASP A 302 -5.18 16.59 22.69
C ASP A 302 -6.39 17.02 21.85
N PHE A 303 -6.60 18.33 21.73
CA PHE A 303 -7.79 18.91 21.11
C PHE A 303 -7.65 19.05 19.59
N ASP A 304 -6.42 19.23 19.13
CA ASP A 304 -6.04 19.40 17.74
C ASP A 304 -4.85 18.51 17.35
N GLU A 305 -4.45 18.56 16.08
CA GLU A 305 -3.40 17.71 15.54
C GLU A 305 -1.97 18.22 15.85
N LEU A 306 -1.81 19.48 16.25
CA LEU A 306 -0.51 19.98 16.74
C LEU A 306 -0.22 19.44 18.14
N ASP A 307 -1.23 19.40 19.03
CA ASP A 307 -1.14 18.72 20.33
C ASP A 307 -0.73 17.25 20.15
N TRP A 308 -1.44 16.53 19.27
CA TRP A 308 -1.22 15.09 19.05
C TRP A 308 0.13 14.77 18.43
N THR A 309 0.62 15.58 17.47
CA THR A 309 1.95 15.35 16.88
C THR A 309 3.09 15.63 17.86
N GLU A 310 2.98 16.64 18.75
CA GLU A 310 3.95 16.84 19.85
C GLU A 310 3.91 15.66 20.85
N HIS A 311 2.71 15.20 21.22
CA HIS A 311 2.52 14.08 22.14
C HIS A 311 3.07 12.77 21.57
N LEU A 312 2.71 12.44 20.33
CA LEU A 312 3.17 11.25 19.60
C LEU A 312 4.69 11.25 19.43
N TYR A 313 5.29 12.37 19.02
CA TYR A 313 6.75 12.49 18.88
C TYR A 313 7.46 12.24 20.22
N SER A 314 6.98 12.89 21.29
CA SER A 314 7.52 12.75 22.65
C SER A 314 7.46 11.28 23.14
N LEU A 315 6.37 10.57 22.85
CA LEU A 315 6.23 9.15 23.19
C LEU A 315 7.10 8.24 22.32
N ALA A 316 7.15 8.45 21.00
CA ALA A 316 7.93 7.63 20.07
C ALA A 316 9.44 7.68 20.39
N VAL A 317 9.99 8.88 20.60
CA VAL A 317 11.40 9.06 20.99
C VAL A 317 11.67 8.54 22.40
N ALA A 318 10.69 8.57 23.31
CA ALA A 318 10.81 7.96 24.64
C ALA A 318 10.78 6.41 24.61
N ALA A 319 10.04 5.81 23.67
CA ALA A 319 10.01 4.37 23.45
C ALA A 319 11.30 3.87 22.78
N GLY A 320 11.88 4.66 21.88
CA GLY A 320 13.20 4.39 21.28
C GLY A 320 13.32 4.64 19.79
N PHE A 321 12.34 5.29 19.15
CA PHE A 321 12.49 5.78 17.79
C PHE A 321 13.62 6.84 17.70
N PRO A 322 14.27 6.99 16.53
CA PRO A 322 15.24 8.05 16.30
C PRO A 322 14.65 9.46 16.53
N SER A 323 15.47 10.44 16.91
CA SER A 323 15.00 11.82 17.19
C SER A 323 14.87 12.71 15.93
N ASP A 324 15.17 12.11 14.78
CA ASP A 324 15.09 12.62 13.42
C ASP A 324 13.86 12.08 12.66
N ILE A 325 12.93 11.38 13.34
CA ILE A 325 11.61 11.12 12.77
C ILE A 325 10.83 12.42 12.55
N GLY A 326 10.19 12.53 11.38
CA GLY A 326 9.29 13.64 11.05
C GLY A 326 7.83 13.34 11.35
N MET A 327 7.01 14.40 11.39
CA MET A 327 5.55 14.33 11.46
C MET A 327 4.90 14.98 10.24
N LEU A 328 3.87 14.33 9.70
CA LEU A 328 2.99 14.88 8.67
C LEU A 328 1.57 15.03 9.23
N ILE A 329 0.86 16.07 8.81
CA ILE A 329 -0.57 16.24 9.10
C ILE A 329 -1.32 16.39 7.78
N ASP A 330 -2.34 15.57 7.55
CA ASP A 330 -3.30 15.77 6.47
C ASP A 330 -4.19 16.98 6.76
N THR A 331 -3.92 18.10 6.09
CA THR A 331 -4.67 19.36 6.21
C THR A 331 -5.73 19.53 5.13
N SER A 332 -6.00 18.49 4.33
CA SER A 332 -6.95 18.51 3.21
C SER A 332 -8.34 19.09 3.57
N ARG A 333 -8.90 18.71 4.73
CA ARG A 333 -10.31 18.98 5.08
C ARG A 333 -10.54 19.43 6.53
N ASN A 334 -9.52 19.95 7.20
CA ASN A 334 -9.55 20.27 8.63
C ASN A 334 -9.55 21.76 9.02
N GLY A 335 -9.74 22.67 8.06
CA GLY A 335 -9.68 24.11 8.34
C GLY A 335 -10.78 24.62 9.26
N TRP A 336 -12.03 24.16 9.06
CA TRP A 336 -13.23 24.65 9.76
C TRP A 336 -13.39 26.17 9.72
N GLY A 337 -13.39 26.75 8.52
CA GLY A 337 -13.71 28.15 8.26
C GLY A 337 -15.22 28.39 8.12
N GLY A 338 -15.58 29.19 7.12
CA GLY A 338 -16.98 29.55 6.87
C GLY A 338 -17.57 30.48 7.94
N PRO A 339 -18.90 30.70 7.91
CA PRO A 339 -19.58 31.63 8.81
C PRO A 339 -19.78 31.10 10.24
N ASP A 340 -19.66 29.79 10.45
CA ASP A 340 -19.90 29.13 11.75
C ASP A 340 -18.61 28.88 12.56
N ARG A 341 -17.43 29.27 12.05
CA ARG A 341 -16.18 29.28 12.83
C ARG A 341 -16.29 30.31 13.97
N PRO A 342 -15.98 29.94 15.23
CA PRO A 342 -15.90 30.90 16.32
C PRO A 342 -14.81 31.94 16.07
N THR A 343 -15.00 33.14 16.65
CA THR A 343 -14.06 34.27 16.51
C THR A 343 -13.53 34.78 17.86
N ALA A 344 -13.93 34.12 18.96
CA ALA A 344 -13.49 34.35 20.32
C ALA A 344 -13.89 33.15 21.21
N GLU A 345 -13.17 32.99 22.31
CA GLU A 345 -13.55 32.16 23.47
C GLU A 345 -14.97 32.49 23.98
N SER A 346 -15.73 31.47 24.37
CA SER A 346 -17.06 31.63 24.97
C SER A 346 -16.99 32.27 26.36
N SER A 347 -18.00 33.09 26.68
CA SER A 347 -18.19 33.63 28.03
C SER A 347 -19.09 32.76 28.93
N SER A 348 -19.41 31.53 28.50
CA SER A 348 -20.35 30.65 29.20
C SER A 348 -19.75 30.03 30.46
N SER A 349 -20.53 30.02 31.55
CA SER A 349 -20.17 29.34 32.81
C SER A 349 -20.60 27.87 32.87
N THR A 350 -20.90 27.26 31.72
CA THR A 350 -21.35 25.86 31.59
C THR A 350 -20.42 25.14 30.63
N LEU A 351 -19.63 24.18 31.12
CA LEU A 351 -18.52 23.54 30.40
C LEU A 351 -18.82 23.16 28.95
N ASN A 352 -19.85 22.35 28.71
CA ASN A 352 -20.17 21.86 27.36
C ASN A 352 -20.60 23.00 26.43
N THR A 353 -21.36 23.98 26.95
CA THR A 353 -21.73 25.18 26.19
C THR A 353 -20.52 26.07 25.90
N TYR A 354 -19.58 26.19 26.84
CA TYR A 354 -18.31 26.90 26.64
C TYR A 354 -17.49 26.25 25.53
N VAL A 355 -17.34 24.92 25.54
CA VAL A 355 -16.65 24.19 24.47
C VAL A 355 -17.40 24.30 23.13
N ASP A 356 -18.70 23.99 23.08
CA ASP A 356 -19.49 24.02 21.83
C ASP A 356 -19.58 25.41 21.17
N GLU A 357 -19.44 26.49 21.95
CA GLU A 357 -19.36 27.87 21.46
C GLU A 357 -17.93 28.33 21.09
N SER A 358 -16.88 27.61 21.53
CA SER A 358 -15.46 28.00 21.32
C SER A 358 -14.70 27.10 20.34
N ARG A 359 -15.07 25.82 20.20
CA ARG A 359 -14.36 24.86 19.33
C ARG A 359 -14.52 25.18 17.85
N VAL A 360 -13.44 25.11 17.07
CA VAL A 360 -13.50 25.26 15.62
C VAL A 360 -13.97 23.99 14.94
N ASP A 361 -13.64 22.80 15.45
CA ASP A 361 -14.26 21.55 14.99
C ASP A 361 -15.78 21.63 15.21
N ARG A 362 -16.60 21.59 14.15
CA ARG A 362 -18.07 21.69 14.26
C ARG A 362 -18.80 20.36 14.17
N ARG A 363 -18.10 19.21 14.19
CA ARG A 363 -18.70 17.86 14.16
C ARG A 363 -19.66 17.63 15.33
N THR A 364 -20.53 16.64 15.18
CA THR A 364 -21.39 16.15 16.28
C THR A 364 -20.55 15.46 17.38
N HIS A 365 -19.47 14.78 16.99
CA HIS A 365 -18.58 13.97 17.82
C HIS A 365 -17.24 13.77 17.08
N ARG A 366 -16.10 13.71 17.78
CA ARG A 366 -14.76 13.62 17.14
C ARG A 366 -14.57 12.37 16.26
N GLY A 367 -15.23 11.27 16.59
CA GLY A 367 -15.26 10.04 15.78
C GLY A 367 -16.14 10.07 14.52
N ALA A 368 -16.73 11.22 14.16
CA ALA A 368 -17.46 11.36 12.90
C ALA A 368 -16.46 11.62 11.75
N TRP A 369 -16.24 10.58 10.93
CA TRP A 369 -15.24 10.59 9.85
C TRP A 369 -15.83 10.80 8.45
N CYS A 370 -16.97 10.18 8.12
CA CYS A 370 -17.46 10.15 6.74
C CYS A 370 -18.17 11.46 6.33
N ASN A 371 -17.67 12.11 5.28
CA ASN A 371 -18.23 13.29 4.62
C ASN A 371 -18.72 14.39 5.61
N PRO A 372 -17.90 14.85 6.57
CA PRO A 372 -18.36 15.64 7.71
C PRO A 372 -18.91 17.01 7.27
N ALA A 373 -20.22 17.22 7.47
CA ALA A 373 -20.89 18.45 7.07
C ALA A 373 -20.39 19.66 7.90
N GLY A 374 -20.10 20.77 7.20
CA GLY A 374 -19.50 21.97 7.78
C GLY A 374 -17.97 22.00 7.78
N ALA A 375 -17.31 20.91 7.38
CA ALA A 375 -15.85 20.88 7.21
C ALA A 375 -15.39 21.86 6.12
N GLY A 376 -14.08 22.13 6.09
CA GLY A 376 -13.45 23.13 5.22
C GLY A 376 -11.99 22.80 4.93
N LEU A 377 -11.47 23.23 3.78
CA LEU A 377 -10.04 23.06 3.46
C LEU A 377 -9.16 23.70 4.53
N GLY A 378 -8.09 23.02 4.95
CA GLY A 378 -7.14 23.53 5.95
C GLY A 378 -6.04 24.40 5.36
N GLU A 379 -4.88 24.39 6.02
CA GLU A 379 -3.64 24.87 5.43
C GLU A 379 -3.31 24.10 4.15
N ARG A 380 -2.64 24.76 3.22
CA ARG A 380 -2.19 24.13 1.96
C ARG A 380 -0.92 23.32 2.23
N PRO A 381 -0.55 22.38 1.34
CA PRO A 381 0.69 21.64 1.48
C PRO A 381 1.89 22.58 1.69
N THR A 382 2.52 22.48 2.86
CA THR A 382 3.49 23.45 3.38
C THR A 382 4.67 22.71 3.98
N VAL A 383 5.84 22.90 3.39
CA VAL A 383 7.09 22.24 3.79
C VAL A 383 7.69 22.91 5.02
N ASN A 384 8.07 22.12 6.03
CA ASN A 384 8.75 22.55 7.27
C ASN A 384 8.07 23.76 7.95
N PRO A 385 6.81 23.63 8.40
CA PRO A 385 6.06 24.71 9.03
C PRO A 385 6.64 25.04 10.42
N THR A 386 7.30 26.20 10.55
CA THR A 386 8.12 26.54 11.74
C THR A 386 7.34 27.01 12.97
N ASP A 387 6.01 27.11 12.89
CA ASP A 387 5.20 27.81 13.90
C ASP A 387 4.87 26.96 15.14
N ASN A 388 4.83 25.62 15.02
CA ASN A 388 4.99 24.71 16.16
C ASN A 388 6.21 23.76 15.95
N PRO A 389 7.39 24.11 16.47
CA PRO A 389 8.58 23.28 16.35
C PRO A 389 8.59 22.07 17.30
N ALA A 390 7.64 21.95 18.24
CA ALA A 390 7.54 20.81 19.15
C ALA A 390 6.72 19.65 18.55
N SER A 391 5.89 19.94 17.54
CA SER A 391 5.22 18.94 16.70
C SER A 391 6.14 18.23 15.69
N HIS A 392 7.41 18.64 15.56
CA HIS A 392 8.42 18.00 14.69
C HIS A 392 7.96 17.79 13.23
N LEU A 393 7.31 18.81 12.66
CA LEU A 393 6.60 18.73 11.37
C LEU A 393 7.52 18.80 10.15
N ASP A 394 7.45 17.78 9.31
CA ASP A 394 8.12 17.73 8.02
C ASP A 394 7.35 18.52 6.95
N ALA A 395 6.03 18.35 6.91
CA ALA A 395 5.12 19.10 6.06
C ALA A 395 3.67 19.00 6.53
N TYR A 396 2.88 20.02 6.24
CA TYR A 396 1.44 19.84 6.00
C TYR A 396 1.26 19.27 4.60
N VAL A 397 0.35 18.32 4.44
CA VAL A 397 0.09 17.58 3.20
C VAL A 397 -1.41 17.44 2.96
N TRP A 398 -1.83 17.23 1.72
CA TRP A 398 -3.22 16.87 1.40
C TRP A 398 -3.27 15.40 1.00
N VAL A 399 -3.40 14.52 1.99
CA VAL A 399 -3.33 13.06 1.76
C VAL A 399 -4.62 12.61 1.10
N LYS A 400 -5.78 12.90 1.70
CA LYS A 400 -7.08 12.74 1.01
C LYS A 400 -7.28 13.88 0.00
N PRO A 401 -7.42 13.62 -1.32
CA PRO A 401 -7.68 14.68 -2.28
C PRO A 401 -9.04 15.35 -2.01
N PRO A 402 -9.10 16.67 -1.77
CA PRO A 402 -10.36 17.33 -1.43
C PRO A 402 -11.39 17.22 -2.56
N GLY A 403 -12.65 16.98 -2.19
CA GLY A 403 -13.75 16.79 -3.14
C GLY A 403 -14.06 15.31 -3.46
N GLU A 404 -13.15 14.39 -3.16
CA GLU A 404 -13.49 12.96 -3.18
C GLU A 404 -14.35 12.55 -1.98
N SER A 405 -15.38 11.73 -2.23
CA SER A 405 -16.20 11.12 -1.18
C SER A 405 -15.39 10.15 -0.30
N ASP A 406 -15.82 10.05 0.96
CA ASP A 406 -15.37 9.02 1.92
C ASP A 406 -16.19 7.73 1.84
N GLY A 407 -17.36 7.79 1.19
CA GLY A 407 -18.32 6.69 1.16
C GLY A 407 -19.73 7.16 0.82
N ASN A 408 -20.51 6.27 0.21
CA ASN A 408 -21.85 6.59 -0.27
C ASN A 408 -22.84 6.81 0.88
N SER A 409 -23.67 7.85 0.75
CA SER A 409 -24.63 8.24 1.81
C SER A 409 -25.91 7.39 1.87
N GLU A 410 -26.15 6.58 0.84
CA GLU A 410 -27.14 5.52 0.78
C GLU A 410 -26.59 4.33 -0.04
N GLU A 411 -27.31 3.20 -0.09
CA GLU A 411 -26.91 2.00 -0.83
C GLU A 411 -26.88 2.26 -2.36
N ILE A 412 -25.68 2.29 -2.96
CA ILE A 412 -25.49 2.47 -4.41
C ILE A 412 -25.02 1.15 -5.05
N PRO A 413 -25.86 0.48 -5.88
CA PRO A 413 -25.46 -0.70 -6.62
C PRO A 413 -24.29 -0.40 -7.56
N ASN A 414 -23.18 -1.11 -7.39
CA ASN A 414 -21.94 -0.92 -8.15
C ASN A 414 -21.25 -2.27 -8.44
N ASP A 415 -20.29 -2.23 -9.35
CA ASP A 415 -19.41 -3.33 -9.75
C ASP A 415 -18.00 -3.23 -9.14
N GLN A 416 -17.73 -2.20 -8.35
CA GLN A 416 -16.43 -1.96 -7.71
C GLN A 416 -16.20 -2.74 -6.40
N GLY A 417 -17.24 -3.38 -5.85
CA GLY A 417 -17.21 -4.01 -4.52
C GLY A 417 -17.38 -3.04 -3.34
N LYS A 418 -17.50 -1.72 -3.60
CA LYS A 418 -17.61 -0.69 -2.55
C LYS A 418 -18.97 -0.80 -1.85
N SER A 419 -18.95 -0.81 -0.51
CA SER A 419 -20.10 -1.11 0.36
C SER A 419 -20.58 0.11 1.16
N PHE A 420 -21.86 0.12 1.55
CA PHE A 420 -22.46 1.20 2.33
C PHE A 420 -22.15 1.12 3.82
N ASP A 421 -21.15 1.88 4.30
CA ASP A 421 -20.99 2.11 5.75
C ASP A 421 -22.01 3.15 6.24
N ARG A 422 -22.79 2.79 7.27
CA ARG A 422 -23.80 3.70 7.84
C ARG A 422 -23.21 4.87 8.63
N MET A 423 -21.91 4.95 8.87
CA MET A 423 -21.25 6.19 9.30
C MET A 423 -21.36 7.31 8.24
N CYS A 424 -21.62 6.97 6.98
CA CYS A 424 -21.93 7.90 5.89
C CYS A 424 -23.43 8.25 5.75
N ASP A 425 -24.32 7.56 6.47
CA ASP A 425 -25.78 7.81 6.47
C ASP A 425 -26.10 9.05 7.32
N PRO A 426 -26.59 10.16 6.75
CA PRO A 426 -26.91 11.39 7.49
C PRO A 426 -28.01 11.21 8.55
N THR A 427 -28.78 10.11 8.48
CA THR A 427 -29.88 9.79 9.38
C THR A 427 -29.48 8.81 10.49
N PHE A 428 -28.26 8.26 10.46
CA PHE A 428 -27.82 7.26 11.44
C PHE A 428 -27.41 7.90 12.77
N ALA A 429 -28.12 7.52 13.84
CA ALA A 429 -27.68 7.72 15.21
C ALA A 429 -26.72 6.60 15.60
N SER A 430 -25.41 6.87 15.63
CA SER A 430 -24.37 5.85 15.77
C SER A 430 -24.01 5.57 17.23
N PRO A 431 -23.96 4.29 17.68
CA PRO A 431 -23.43 3.93 18.99
C PRO A 431 -21.96 4.35 19.20
N LYS A 432 -21.18 4.50 18.11
CA LYS A 432 -19.79 4.99 18.14
C LYS A 432 -19.66 6.48 18.43
N LEU A 433 -20.78 7.21 18.40
CA LEU A 433 -20.86 8.67 18.56
C LEU A 433 -21.76 9.06 19.75
N ASP A 434 -21.79 8.24 20.82
CA ASP A 434 -22.72 8.36 21.96
C ASP A 434 -24.21 8.43 21.57
N GLY A 435 -24.59 7.82 20.43
CA GLY A 435 -25.94 7.86 19.89
C GLY A 435 -26.32 9.18 19.20
N LYS A 436 -25.35 10.07 18.96
CA LYS A 436 -25.52 11.26 18.11
C LYS A 436 -25.63 10.86 16.63
N LEU A 437 -26.18 11.76 15.81
CA LEU A 437 -26.15 11.61 14.35
C LEU A 437 -24.70 11.68 13.83
N THR A 438 -24.42 10.96 12.75
CA THR A 438 -23.16 10.99 11.99
C THR A 438 -22.72 12.42 11.66
N GLY A 439 -23.63 13.26 11.18
CA GLY A 439 -23.28 14.55 10.61
C GLY A 439 -22.69 14.45 9.20
N ALA A 440 -22.82 13.30 8.53
CA ALA A 440 -22.41 13.10 7.16
C ALA A 440 -23.26 13.96 6.18
N LEU A 441 -22.62 14.44 5.11
CA LEU A 441 -23.29 15.15 4.02
C LEU A 441 -24.05 14.17 3.13
N GLY A 442 -25.34 14.42 2.91
CA GLY A 442 -26.19 13.58 2.07
C GLY A 442 -25.96 13.82 0.57
N GLY A 443 -26.22 12.80 -0.25
CA GLY A 443 -25.94 12.85 -1.70
C GLY A 443 -24.57 12.30 -2.09
N ALA A 444 -23.76 11.86 -1.12
CA ALA A 444 -22.41 11.36 -1.35
C ALA A 444 -22.38 10.11 -2.27
N PRO A 445 -21.50 10.07 -3.29
CA PRO A 445 -21.24 8.90 -4.13
C PRO A 445 -20.27 7.92 -3.44
N LEU A 446 -19.86 6.84 -4.14
CA LEU A 446 -18.92 5.84 -3.62
C LEU A 446 -17.60 6.48 -3.16
N ALA A 447 -16.91 5.84 -2.21
CA ALA A 447 -15.62 6.29 -1.71
C ALA A 447 -14.60 6.49 -2.86
N GLY A 448 -13.92 7.63 -2.88
CA GLY A 448 -12.98 8.04 -3.95
C GLY A 448 -13.63 8.79 -5.12
N GLN A 449 -14.95 8.73 -5.30
CA GLN A 449 -15.62 9.42 -6.41
C GLN A 449 -15.88 10.90 -6.10
N TRP A 450 -15.88 11.74 -7.14
CA TRP A 450 -16.06 13.20 -7.01
C TRP A 450 -17.43 13.58 -6.44
N PHE A 451 -17.43 14.42 -5.40
CA PHE A 451 -18.61 14.85 -4.66
C PHE A 451 -18.69 16.39 -4.66
N GLN A 452 -19.30 16.93 -5.72
CA GLN A 452 -19.43 18.37 -5.98
C GLN A 452 -19.90 19.19 -4.76
N ASP A 453 -21.02 18.80 -4.12
CA ASP A 453 -21.56 19.48 -2.94
C ASP A 453 -20.55 19.54 -1.78
N GLN A 454 -19.71 18.51 -1.61
CA GLN A 454 -18.64 18.51 -0.61
C GLN A 454 -17.51 19.45 -1.04
N PHE A 455 -17.08 19.45 -2.30
CA PHE A 455 -16.02 20.34 -2.75
C PHE A 455 -16.42 21.82 -2.65
N GLU A 456 -17.63 22.18 -3.06
CA GLU A 456 -18.19 23.53 -2.86
C GLU A 456 -18.23 23.94 -1.38
N MET A 457 -18.65 23.03 -0.50
CA MET A 457 -18.65 23.23 0.95
C MET A 457 -17.22 23.43 1.50
N LEU A 458 -16.29 22.55 1.12
CA LEU A 458 -14.90 22.57 1.60
C LEU A 458 -14.20 23.88 1.23
N VAL A 459 -14.38 24.33 -0.03
CA VAL A 459 -13.84 25.58 -0.57
C VAL A 459 -14.48 26.79 0.13
N THR A 460 -15.81 26.80 0.27
CA THR A 460 -16.56 27.88 0.96
C THR A 460 -16.14 28.03 2.43
N ASN A 461 -15.82 26.90 3.07
CA ASN A 461 -15.41 26.84 4.47
C ASN A 461 -13.88 26.80 4.67
N ALA A 462 -13.07 27.13 3.66
CA ALA A 462 -11.62 27.08 3.77
C ALA A 462 -11.08 27.97 4.92
N TYR A 463 -10.12 27.46 5.67
CA TYR A 463 -9.36 28.21 6.68
C TYR A 463 -7.89 27.77 6.70
N PRO A 464 -6.94 28.61 6.24
CA PRO A 464 -7.15 29.98 5.76
C PRO A 464 -8.08 30.08 4.53
N PRO A 465 -8.91 31.14 4.43
CA PRO A 465 -9.79 31.34 3.27
C PRO A 465 -8.99 31.32 1.95
N ILE A 466 -9.62 30.89 0.86
CA ILE A 466 -8.99 31.00 -0.46
C ILE A 466 -8.98 32.46 -0.88
N ASP A 467 -7.80 33.00 -1.21
CA ASP A 467 -7.69 34.35 -1.75
C ASP A 467 -8.49 34.46 -3.05
N GLY A 468 -9.43 35.41 -3.11
CA GLY A 468 -10.30 35.67 -4.26
C GLY A 468 -9.57 36.35 -5.42
N GLY A 469 -8.42 35.81 -5.83
CA GLY A 469 -7.71 36.21 -7.03
C GLY A 469 -8.46 35.74 -8.27
N SER A 470 -8.49 36.58 -9.32
CA SER A 470 -9.03 36.16 -10.60
C SER A 470 -7.99 35.35 -11.38
N VAL A 471 -8.18 34.04 -11.47
CA VAL A 471 -7.49 33.20 -12.46
C VAL A 471 -8.16 33.49 -13.81
N ASP A 472 -7.43 34.11 -14.74
CA ASP A 472 -7.89 34.24 -16.13
C ASP A 472 -7.79 32.84 -16.74
N PRO A 473 -8.89 32.10 -16.96
CA PRO A 473 -8.82 30.71 -17.37
C PRO A 473 -8.35 30.66 -18.83
N ASP A 474 -7.52 29.66 -19.14
CA ASP A 474 -7.19 29.40 -20.53
C ASP A 474 -8.45 28.94 -21.30
N THR A 475 -8.54 29.41 -22.54
CA THR A 475 -9.66 29.18 -23.47
C THR A 475 -9.21 29.01 -24.92
N GLU A 476 -7.90 28.96 -25.19
CA GLU A 476 -7.43 28.20 -26.36
C GLU A 476 -7.64 26.70 -26.05
N ALA A 477 -7.45 25.83 -27.03
CA ALA A 477 -7.66 24.39 -26.82
C ALA A 477 -6.60 23.62 -27.61
N PRO A 478 -6.11 22.47 -27.09
CA PRO A 478 -5.02 21.76 -27.72
C PRO A 478 -5.30 21.44 -29.19
N THR A 479 -4.26 21.51 -30.02
CA THR A 479 -4.38 21.06 -31.41
C THR A 479 -4.81 19.59 -31.45
N ALA A 480 -5.75 19.24 -32.33
CA ALA A 480 -6.20 17.84 -32.50
C ALA A 480 -5.01 16.87 -32.67
N PRO A 481 -4.96 15.73 -31.95
CA PRO A 481 -3.88 14.75 -32.09
C PRO A 481 -3.67 14.31 -33.54
N ALA A 482 -2.42 14.38 -33.99
CA ALA A 482 -2.03 14.11 -35.37
C ALA A 482 -1.62 12.64 -35.56
N ASP A 483 -1.57 12.18 -36.81
CA ASP A 483 -0.91 10.92 -37.22
C ASP A 483 -1.28 9.66 -36.40
N LEU A 484 -2.51 9.60 -35.86
CA LEU A 484 -3.02 8.44 -35.09
C LEU A 484 -2.91 7.15 -35.91
N ALA A 485 -2.16 6.19 -35.36
CA ALA A 485 -1.85 4.91 -35.98
C ALA A 485 -2.08 3.75 -35.00
N ALA A 486 -2.79 2.73 -35.48
CA ALA A 486 -2.93 1.46 -34.78
C ALA A 486 -1.90 0.44 -35.28
N THR A 487 -1.25 -0.24 -34.34
CA THR A 487 -0.30 -1.34 -34.57
C THR A 487 -0.56 -2.48 -33.59
N GLY A 488 0.17 -3.60 -33.69
CA GLY A 488 0.03 -4.77 -32.79
C GLY A 488 -1.24 -5.62 -32.97
N THR A 489 -2.36 -4.97 -33.29
CA THR A 489 -3.76 -5.46 -33.38
C THR A 489 -3.91 -6.98 -33.31
N THR A 490 -4.36 -7.48 -32.16
CA THR A 490 -4.61 -8.89 -31.89
C THR A 490 -6.09 -9.23 -32.20
N SER A 491 -6.62 -10.30 -31.62
CA SER A 491 -8.06 -10.58 -31.59
C SER A 491 -8.80 -9.76 -30.53
N THR A 492 -8.12 -9.27 -29.48
CA THR A 492 -8.73 -8.62 -28.30
C THR A 492 -8.08 -7.30 -27.88
N SER A 493 -7.06 -6.84 -28.59
CA SER A 493 -6.33 -5.60 -28.29
C SER A 493 -5.71 -4.94 -29.52
N THR A 494 -5.27 -3.69 -29.40
CA THR A 494 -4.39 -3.01 -30.35
C THR A 494 -3.55 -1.94 -29.66
N ASP A 495 -2.32 -1.73 -30.12
CA ASP A 495 -1.47 -0.63 -29.66
C ASP A 495 -1.77 0.62 -30.49
N LEU A 496 -1.96 1.76 -29.83
CA LEU A 496 -2.22 3.05 -30.45
C LEU A 496 -1.04 4.00 -30.19
N THR A 497 -0.69 4.77 -31.21
CA THR A 497 0.31 5.85 -31.13
C THR A 497 -0.17 7.05 -31.94
N TRP A 498 0.18 8.26 -31.51
CA TRP A 498 -0.15 9.50 -32.22
C TRP A 498 0.99 10.53 -32.12
N GLY A 499 0.89 11.60 -32.90
CA GLY A 499 1.74 12.79 -32.75
C GLY A 499 1.22 13.68 -31.63
N ALA A 500 2.14 14.18 -30.79
CA ALA A 500 1.82 15.06 -29.67
C ALA A 500 1.01 16.29 -30.11
N SER A 501 -0.01 16.62 -29.34
CA SER A 501 -0.73 17.87 -29.43
C SER A 501 0.13 19.02 -28.89
N SER A 502 -0.03 20.22 -29.46
CA SER A 502 0.54 21.46 -28.94
C SER A 502 -0.56 22.36 -28.38
N ASP A 503 -0.24 23.07 -27.33
CA ASP A 503 -1.09 23.97 -26.56
C ASP A 503 -0.21 25.08 -25.93
N ASP A 504 -0.78 26.17 -25.38
CA ASP A 504 0.00 27.24 -24.73
C ASP A 504 -0.01 27.24 -23.19
N THR A 505 -0.92 26.51 -22.52
CA THR A 505 -0.74 26.09 -21.12
C THR A 505 -0.18 24.68 -20.99
N GLY A 506 -0.57 23.76 -21.88
CA GLY A 506 0.02 22.43 -22.01
C GLY A 506 -0.98 21.28 -21.86
N VAL A 507 -0.69 20.17 -22.53
CA VAL A 507 -1.57 18.99 -22.58
C VAL A 507 -1.35 18.10 -21.37
N THR A 508 -2.39 17.88 -20.56
CA THR A 508 -2.37 17.02 -19.35
C THR A 508 -2.76 15.58 -19.63
N ARG A 509 -3.65 15.36 -20.62
CA ARG A 509 -4.27 14.07 -20.86
C ARG A 509 -4.71 13.90 -22.31
N TYR A 510 -4.57 12.68 -22.82
CA TYR A 510 -5.22 12.20 -24.03
C TYR A 510 -6.33 11.22 -23.67
N THR A 511 -7.49 11.35 -24.30
CA THR A 511 -8.63 10.43 -24.14
C THR A 511 -8.82 9.61 -25.40
N VAL A 512 -8.86 8.29 -25.26
CA VAL A 512 -9.06 7.32 -26.35
C VAL A 512 -10.55 7.00 -26.47
N LEU A 513 -11.09 7.22 -27.67
CA LEU A 513 -12.51 7.10 -27.99
C LEU A 513 -12.72 5.98 -29.01
N VAL A 514 -13.54 4.98 -28.67
CA VAL A 514 -13.89 3.81 -29.48
C VAL A 514 -15.37 3.87 -29.84
N ASP A 515 -15.67 3.93 -31.14
CA ASP A 515 -17.02 4.15 -31.70
C ASP A 515 -17.75 5.38 -31.11
N GLY A 516 -16.99 6.34 -30.58
CA GLY A 516 -17.48 7.56 -29.92
C GLY A 516 -17.73 7.46 -28.42
N ALA A 517 -17.43 6.33 -27.77
CA ALA A 517 -17.42 6.17 -26.31
C ALA A 517 -15.98 6.18 -25.77
N GLU A 518 -15.76 6.66 -24.55
CA GLU A 518 -14.44 6.60 -23.91
C GLU A 518 -14.05 5.16 -23.57
N ALA A 519 -12.80 4.80 -23.86
CA ALA A 519 -12.22 3.48 -23.58
C ALA A 519 -11.00 3.53 -22.64
N GLY A 520 -10.44 4.72 -22.39
CA GLY A 520 -9.30 4.92 -21.49
C GLY A 520 -8.56 6.23 -21.79
N THR A 521 -7.56 6.54 -20.97
CA THR A 521 -6.73 7.76 -21.11
C THR A 521 -5.24 7.49 -20.97
N SER A 522 -4.40 8.46 -21.34
CA SER A 522 -2.94 8.40 -21.24
C SER A 522 -2.34 9.80 -21.09
N ALA A 523 -1.22 9.95 -20.39
CA ALA A 523 -0.41 11.18 -20.42
C ALA A 523 0.46 11.23 -21.69
N THR A 524 1.01 10.08 -22.07
CA THR A 524 1.91 9.96 -23.22
C THR A 524 1.16 9.86 -24.55
N THR A 525 1.87 9.97 -25.67
CA THR A 525 1.28 9.84 -27.01
C THR A 525 1.07 8.39 -27.47
N SER A 526 0.74 7.51 -26.52
CA SER A 526 0.52 6.07 -26.75
C SER A 526 -0.45 5.45 -25.75
N TYR A 527 -1.14 4.38 -26.16
CA TYR A 527 -2.07 3.62 -25.32
C TYR A 527 -2.32 2.22 -25.90
N THR A 528 -2.30 1.16 -25.09
CA THR A 528 -2.70 -0.19 -25.53
C THR A 528 -4.17 -0.43 -25.20
N LEU A 529 -5.01 -0.38 -26.21
CA LEU A 529 -6.45 -0.61 -26.11
C LEU A 529 -6.73 -2.12 -26.03
N THR A 530 -7.36 -2.57 -24.95
CA THR A 530 -7.69 -3.98 -24.68
C THR A 530 -9.21 -4.22 -24.67
N GLY A 531 -9.67 -5.40 -24.24
CA GLY A 531 -11.09 -5.72 -24.10
C GLY A 531 -11.90 -5.83 -25.40
N LEU A 532 -11.24 -5.77 -26.57
CA LEU A 532 -11.91 -5.77 -27.87
C LEU A 532 -12.51 -7.16 -28.21
N THR A 533 -13.57 -7.16 -29.00
CA THR A 533 -14.18 -8.38 -29.53
C THR A 533 -13.45 -8.83 -30.81
N PRO A 534 -13.17 -10.13 -31.01
CA PRO A 534 -12.57 -10.64 -32.25
C PRO A 534 -13.45 -10.40 -33.50
N SER A 535 -12.83 -10.42 -34.69
CA SER A 535 -13.48 -10.19 -35.99
C SER A 535 -14.30 -8.89 -36.10
N THR A 536 -14.11 -7.92 -35.19
CA THR A 536 -14.94 -6.73 -35.04
C THR A 536 -14.19 -5.50 -35.53
N THR A 537 -14.92 -4.55 -36.13
CA THR A 537 -14.32 -3.32 -36.66
C THR A 537 -14.80 -2.13 -35.85
N TYR A 538 -13.83 -1.40 -35.31
CA TYR A 538 -13.99 -0.24 -34.45
C TYR A 538 -13.47 1.03 -35.16
N GLU A 539 -14.12 2.16 -34.93
CA GLU A 539 -13.59 3.48 -35.27
C GLU A 539 -12.94 4.09 -34.03
N VAL A 540 -11.62 4.30 -34.07
CA VAL A 540 -10.83 4.82 -32.95
C VAL A 540 -10.41 6.26 -33.24
N THR A 541 -10.60 7.15 -32.26
CA THR A 541 -10.14 8.54 -32.28
C THR A 541 -9.48 8.91 -30.95
N VAL A 542 -8.69 9.98 -30.94
CA VAL A 542 -8.07 10.52 -29.71
C VAL A 542 -8.34 12.02 -29.63
N THR A 543 -8.67 12.51 -28.43
CA THR A 543 -8.70 13.94 -28.08
C THR A 543 -7.60 14.25 -27.06
N ALA A 544 -7.13 15.49 -27.02
CA ALA A 544 -6.25 16.03 -25.99
C ALA A 544 -7.03 16.99 -25.09
N ARG A 545 -6.66 17.09 -23.80
CA ARG A 545 -7.16 18.08 -22.83
C ARG A 545 -5.97 18.82 -22.21
N ASP A 546 -6.16 20.10 -21.92
CA ASP A 546 -5.19 20.93 -21.21
C ASP A 546 -5.48 21.01 -19.69
N ALA A 547 -4.61 21.74 -18.98
CA ALA A 547 -4.76 21.98 -17.54
C ALA A 547 -5.98 22.84 -17.17
N ALA A 548 -6.51 23.66 -18.09
CA ALA A 548 -7.72 24.47 -17.89
C ALA A 548 -9.02 23.77 -18.33
N GLY A 549 -8.91 22.53 -18.83
CA GLY A 549 -10.01 21.67 -19.23
C GLY A 549 -10.55 21.87 -20.64
N ASN A 550 -9.90 22.64 -21.51
CA ASN A 550 -10.34 22.72 -22.90
C ASN A 550 -9.96 21.43 -23.63
N VAL A 551 -10.91 20.91 -24.42
CA VAL A 551 -10.75 19.64 -25.15
C VAL A 551 -10.58 19.91 -26.63
N SER A 552 -9.56 19.28 -27.22
CA SER A 552 -9.26 19.39 -28.65
C SER A 552 -10.41 18.91 -29.52
N ALA A 553 -10.41 19.32 -30.80
CA ALA A 553 -11.09 18.51 -31.80
C ALA A 553 -10.47 17.11 -31.85
N ALA A 554 -11.28 16.07 -32.10
CA ALA A 554 -10.77 14.71 -32.22
C ALA A 554 -9.79 14.56 -33.40
N SER A 555 -8.88 13.60 -33.27
CA SER A 555 -7.97 13.16 -34.34
C SER A 555 -8.71 12.77 -35.63
N ALA A 556 -7.97 12.58 -36.71
CA ALA A 556 -8.48 11.75 -37.80
C ALA A 556 -8.77 10.33 -37.26
N PRO A 557 -9.91 9.70 -37.61
CA PRO A 557 -10.24 8.36 -37.14
C PRO A 557 -9.35 7.31 -37.80
N VAL A 558 -8.90 6.33 -37.01
CA VAL A 558 -8.29 5.09 -37.50
C VAL A 558 -9.27 3.94 -37.36
N THR A 559 -9.54 3.23 -38.45
CA THR A 559 -10.39 2.04 -38.43
C THR A 559 -9.56 0.82 -38.02
N VAL A 560 -9.90 0.21 -36.89
CA VAL A 560 -9.24 -1.00 -36.37
C VAL A 560 -10.18 -2.17 -36.54
N THR A 561 -9.87 -3.08 -37.46
CA THR A 561 -10.47 -4.42 -37.48
C THR A 561 -9.61 -5.34 -36.64
N THR A 562 -10.13 -5.84 -35.51
CA THR A 562 -9.46 -6.90 -34.76
C THR A 562 -9.29 -8.12 -35.65
N LYS A 563 -8.22 -8.89 -35.42
CA LYS A 563 -8.05 -10.18 -36.09
C LYS A 563 -9.26 -11.06 -35.77
N GLU A 564 -9.57 -12.00 -36.67
CA GLU A 564 -10.39 -13.14 -36.25
C GLU A 564 -9.70 -13.82 -35.07
N ALA A 565 -10.48 -14.42 -34.16
CA ALA A 565 -9.89 -15.28 -33.15
C ALA A 565 -9.14 -16.42 -33.87
N THR A 566 -7.82 -16.42 -33.78
CA THR A 566 -6.99 -17.56 -34.16
C THR A 566 -7.27 -18.67 -33.16
N GLY A 567 -8.28 -19.47 -33.51
CA GLY A 567 -9.11 -20.21 -32.55
C GLY A 567 -10.58 -20.14 -32.96
N GLY A 568 -10.89 -20.56 -34.19
CA GLY A 568 -12.26 -20.70 -34.68
C GLY A 568 -12.91 -21.97 -34.13
N GLU A 569 -13.14 -21.97 -32.81
CA GLU A 569 -12.94 -23.15 -31.94
C GLU A 569 -11.56 -23.75 -32.19
N ASP A 570 -10.58 -23.37 -31.36
CA ASP A 570 -9.41 -24.24 -31.25
C ASP A 570 -9.89 -25.59 -30.71
N THR A 571 -9.49 -26.64 -31.41
CA THR A 571 -9.85 -28.04 -31.18
C THR A 571 -8.64 -28.95 -31.29
N GLN A 572 -7.44 -28.38 -31.49
CA GLN A 572 -6.19 -29.09 -31.44
C GLN A 572 -5.65 -28.97 -30.02
N ALA A 573 -5.74 -30.06 -29.25
CA ALA A 573 -5.11 -30.08 -27.93
C ALA A 573 -3.58 -29.94 -28.06
N PRO A 574 -2.93 -29.25 -27.09
CA PRO A 574 -1.48 -29.22 -27.00
C PRO A 574 -0.82 -30.58 -27.12
N THR A 575 0.41 -30.57 -27.63
CA THR A 575 1.23 -31.79 -27.64
C THR A 575 1.42 -32.33 -26.22
N VAL A 576 1.55 -33.66 -26.11
CA VAL A 576 1.73 -34.33 -24.82
C VAL A 576 3.05 -33.86 -24.18
N PRO A 577 3.06 -33.35 -22.94
CA PRO A 577 4.29 -33.01 -22.22
C PRO A 577 5.27 -34.19 -22.21
N THR A 578 6.49 -33.96 -22.67
CA THR A 578 7.52 -35.00 -22.79
C THR A 578 8.65 -34.79 -21.79
N GLY A 579 9.38 -35.86 -21.47
CA GLY A 579 10.52 -35.76 -20.57
C GLY A 579 10.16 -35.43 -19.12
N LEU A 580 8.95 -35.79 -18.67
CA LEU A 580 8.57 -35.70 -17.26
C LEU A 580 9.60 -36.46 -16.40
N ALA A 581 10.25 -35.74 -15.50
CA ALA A 581 11.31 -36.22 -14.64
C ALA A 581 11.16 -35.65 -13.22
N ALA A 582 11.59 -36.42 -12.23
CA ALA A 582 11.75 -35.92 -10.87
C ALA A 582 13.04 -35.08 -10.81
N GLY A 583 12.97 -33.94 -10.13
CA GLY A 583 14.11 -33.15 -9.71
C GLY A 583 14.58 -33.62 -8.33
N GLU A 584 14.51 -32.74 -7.34
CA GLU A 584 14.64 -33.12 -5.94
C GLU A 584 13.47 -34.00 -5.46
N VAL A 585 13.79 -35.01 -4.64
CA VAL A 585 12.83 -35.93 -4.01
C VAL A 585 13.22 -36.03 -2.55
N THR A 586 12.26 -35.86 -1.66
CA THR A 586 12.47 -35.95 -0.21
C THR A 586 11.58 -37.04 0.40
N SER A 587 11.57 -37.13 1.73
CA SER A 587 10.61 -37.91 2.52
C SER A 587 9.14 -37.52 2.28
N SER A 588 8.88 -36.26 1.90
CA SER A 588 7.53 -35.66 1.91
C SER A 588 7.19 -34.78 0.71
N SER A 589 8.09 -34.66 -0.27
CA SER A 589 7.90 -33.87 -1.50
C SER A 589 8.59 -34.49 -2.71
N VAL A 590 8.10 -34.13 -3.90
CA VAL A 590 8.70 -34.44 -5.21
C VAL A 590 8.64 -33.18 -6.07
N GLU A 591 9.80 -32.66 -6.47
CA GLU A 591 9.92 -31.70 -7.57
C GLU A 591 9.74 -32.44 -8.89
N LEU A 592 8.93 -31.87 -9.79
CA LEU A 592 8.66 -32.40 -11.12
C LEU A 592 9.02 -31.36 -12.17
N THR A 593 9.70 -31.79 -13.22
CA THR A 593 10.05 -30.97 -14.39
C THR A 593 9.67 -31.70 -15.67
N TRP A 594 9.33 -30.96 -16.74
CA TRP A 594 9.04 -31.52 -18.05
C TRP A 594 9.51 -30.57 -19.17
N ALA A 595 9.61 -31.08 -20.39
CA ALA A 595 9.76 -30.23 -21.56
C ALA A 595 8.42 -29.53 -21.87
N ALA A 596 8.49 -28.26 -22.26
CA ALA A 596 7.32 -27.51 -22.74
C ALA A 596 6.58 -28.28 -23.85
N ALA A 597 5.26 -28.23 -23.81
CA ALA A 597 4.44 -28.70 -24.92
C ALA A 597 4.41 -27.62 -26.02
N ASP A 598 4.56 -28.05 -27.28
CA ASP A 598 4.22 -27.26 -28.45
C ASP A 598 2.70 -27.25 -28.64
N ASP A 599 2.17 -26.12 -29.14
CA ASP A 599 0.76 -25.91 -29.53
C ASP A 599 0.69 -24.86 -30.67
N ASP A 600 -0.42 -24.75 -31.42
CA ASP A 600 -0.56 -23.77 -32.50
C ASP A 600 -1.32 -22.48 -32.15
N THR A 601 -1.99 -22.38 -30.99
CA THR A 601 -2.42 -21.10 -30.41
C THR A 601 -1.65 -20.72 -29.15
N GLY A 602 -1.29 -21.69 -28.31
CA GLY A 602 -0.37 -21.55 -27.19
C GLY A 602 -0.83 -22.28 -25.92
N VAL A 603 0.12 -22.93 -25.24
CA VAL A 603 -0.13 -23.60 -23.95
C VAL A 603 -0.35 -22.55 -22.86
N ALA A 604 -1.54 -22.57 -22.24
CA ALA A 604 -1.91 -21.70 -21.13
C ALA A 604 -1.45 -22.25 -19.78
N GLY A 605 -1.27 -23.57 -19.65
CA GLY A 605 -0.71 -24.19 -18.47
C GLY A 605 -0.63 -25.71 -18.51
N TYR A 606 -0.30 -26.30 -17.36
CA TYR A 606 -0.02 -27.71 -17.15
C TYR A 606 -0.67 -28.21 -15.86
N ARG A 607 -1.45 -29.28 -15.97
CA ARG A 607 -2.07 -29.98 -14.83
C ARG A 607 -1.28 -31.22 -14.45
N VAL A 608 -0.76 -31.23 -13.22
CA VAL A 608 0.00 -32.33 -12.63
C VAL A 608 -0.95 -33.21 -11.82
N HIS A 609 -0.95 -34.51 -12.12
CA HIS A 609 -1.81 -35.49 -11.46
C HIS A 609 -0.98 -36.57 -10.75
N ARG A 610 -1.25 -36.77 -9.46
CA ARG A 610 -0.69 -37.83 -8.59
C ARG A 610 -1.70 -38.97 -8.47
N ASP A 611 -1.35 -40.16 -8.92
CA ASP A 611 -2.18 -41.38 -8.92
C ASP A 611 -3.55 -41.26 -9.63
N GLY A 612 -3.78 -40.16 -10.34
CA GLY A 612 -5.00 -39.81 -11.06
C GLY A 612 -5.71 -38.56 -10.53
N ASP A 613 -5.40 -38.11 -9.31
CA ASP A 613 -5.97 -36.89 -8.71
C ASP A 613 -5.11 -35.66 -9.05
N LEU A 614 -5.74 -34.53 -9.33
CA LEU A 614 -5.06 -33.26 -9.63
C LEU A 614 -4.38 -32.71 -8.36
N VAL A 615 -3.09 -32.39 -8.44
CA VAL A 615 -2.30 -31.84 -7.32
C VAL A 615 -1.72 -30.45 -7.59
N ALA A 616 -1.49 -30.07 -8.84
CA ALA A 616 -1.09 -28.71 -9.22
C ALA A 616 -1.63 -28.32 -10.61
N ASP A 617 -1.90 -27.04 -10.80
CA ASP A 617 -2.25 -26.42 -12.08
C ASP A 617 -1.34 -25.18 -12.24
N VAL A 618 -0.41 -25.18 -13.20
CA VAL A 618 0.73 -24.23 -13.27
C VAL A 618 1.00 -23.73 -14.69
N THR A 619 1.48 -22.49 -14.82
CA THR A 619 1.87 -21.90 -16.13
C THR A 619 3.29 -22.30 -16.56
N GLY A 620 4.18 -22.62 -15.62
CA GLY A 620 5.56 -23.05 -15.86
C GLY A 620 5.70 -24.54 -16.21
N THR A 621 6.91 -24.95 -16.59
CA THR A 621 7.22 -26.36 -16.94
C THR A 621 7.78 -27.18 -15.76
N SER A 622 7.36 -26.82 -14.55
CA SER A 622 7.79 -27.42 -13.29
C SER A 622 6.74 -27.20 -12.19
N ALA A 623 6.65 -28.15 -11.26
CA ALA A 623 5.85 -28.01 -10.04
C ALA A 623 6.43 -28.89 -8.93
N THR A 624 6.25 -28.47 -7.67
CA THR A 624 6.60 -29.30 -6.50
C THR A 624 5.32 -29.79 -5.84
N ASP A 625 5.20 -31.11 -5.72
CA ASP A 625 4.13 -31.75 -4.95
C ASP A 625 4.63 -32.08 -3.54
N SER A 626 3.79 -31.92 -2.53
CA SER A 626 4.18 -31.93 -1.11
C SER A 626 3.11 -32.54 -0.20
N GLY A 627 3.46 -32.78 1.07
CA GLY A 627 2.60 -33.50 2.02
C GLY A 627 2.48 -35.00 1.69
N LEU A 628 3.50 -35.55 1.02
CA LEU A 628 3.60 -36.96 0.68
C LEU A 628 3.98 -37.80 1.91
N ALA A 629 3.64 -39.09 1.87
CA ALA A 629 4.17 -40.07 2.81
C ALA A 629 5.56 -40.57 2.34
N ALA A 630 6.43 -40.90 3.28
CA ALA A 630 7.77 -41.43 3.01
C ALA A 630 7.76 -42.92 2.58
N ASP A 631 8.84 -43.39 1.96
CA ASP A 631 8.97 -44.74 1.33
C ASP A 631 7.74 -45.15 0.48
N THR A 632 7.06 -44.16 -0.13
CA THR A 632 5.78 -44.36 -0.82
C THR A 632 5.93 -44.08 -2.30
N ALA A 633 5.55 -45.07 -3.11
CA ALA A 633 5.60 -44.98 -4.57
C ALA A 633 4.34 -44.31 -5.12
N TYR A 634 4.51 -43.11 -5.67
CA TYR A 634 3.51 -42.29 -6.34
C TYR A 634 3.69 -42.33 -7.87
N SER A 635 2.59 -42.22 -8.61
CA SER A 635 2.57 -42.21 -10.08
C SER A 635 2.13 -40.84 -10.60
N TYR A 636 3.07 -40.08 -11.15
CA TYR A 636 2.84 -38.76 -11.73
C TYR A 636 2.58 -38.77 -13.22
N THR A 637 1.65 -37.92 -13.66
CA THR A 637 1.43 -37.59 -15.08
C THR A 637 1.12 -36.11 -15.23
N VAL A 638 1.50 -35.52 -16.38
CA VAL A 638 1.20 -34.11 -16.70
C VAL A 638 0.41 -34.01 -18.00
N THR A 639 -0.60 -33.14 -18.02
CA THR A 639 -1.34 -32.73 -19.22
C THR A 639 -1.18 -31.23 -19.45
N ALA A 640 -0.79 -30.81 -20.65
CA ALA A 640 -0.86 -29.41 -21.06
C ALA A 640 -2.31 -29.03 -21.42
N TYR A 641 -2.66 -27.75 -21.30
CA TYR A 641 -3.92 -27.22 -21.82
C TYR A 641 -3.73 -25.81 -22.41
N ASP A 642 -4.58 -25.46 -23.37
CA ASP A 642 -4.58 -24.16 -24.07
C ASP A 642 -5.59 -23.16 -23.46
N ALA A 643 -5.65 -21.95 -24.01
CA ALA A 643 -6.60 -20.91 -23.58
C ALA A 643 -8.05 -21.15 -24.04
N ALA A 644 -8.30 -22.12 -24.91
CA ALA A 644 -9.64 -22.54 -25.36
C ALA A 644 -10.23 -23.68 -24.49
N GLY A 645 -9.39 -24.34 -23.68
CA GLY A 645 -9.73 -25.44 -22.79
C GLY A 645 -9.51 -26.84 -23.37
N ASN A 646 -8.83 -27.01 -24.50
CA ASN A 646 -8.40 -28.36 -24.90
C ASN A 646 -7.24 -28.82 -24.01
N ALA A 647 -7.22 -30.11 -23.68
CA ALA A 647 -6.18 -30.72 -22.87
C ALA A 647 -5.48 -31.83 -23.65
N SER A 648 -4.15 -31.87 -23.55
CA SER A 648 -3.32 -32.93 -24.13
C SER A 648 -3.72 -34.30 -23.57
N ALA A 649 -3.33 -35.37 -24.25
CA ALA A 649 -3.22 -36.65 -23.55
C ALA A 649 -2.16 -36.52 -22.43
N ALA A 650 -2.29 -37.32 -21.37
CA ALA A 650 -1.31 -37.36 -20.29
C ALA A 650 0.06 -37.83 -20.80
N SER A 651 1.12 -37.33 -20.17
CA SER A 651 2.50 -37.79 -20.35
C SER A 651 2.64 -39.30 -20.11
N ASP A 652 3.77 -39.87 -20.53
CA ASP A 652 4.21 -41.14 -19.93
C ASP A 652 4.26 -40.99 -18.40
N ALA A 653 3.81 -42.02 -17.67
CA ALA A 653 3.70 -41.97 -16.21
C ALA A 653 5.06 -42.15 -15.54
N LEU A 654 5.42 -41.18 -14.70
CA LEU A 654 6.63 -41.20 -13.90
C LEU A 654 6.31 -41.79 -12.52
N SER A 655 6.84 -42.98 -12.24
CA SER A 655 6.80 -43.56 -10.89
C SER A 655 7.96 -42.99 -10.06
N VAL A 656 7.64 -42.29 -8.97
CA VAL A 656 8.62 -41.76 -8.01
C VAL A 656 8.31 -42.37 -6.65
N THR A 657 9.32 -42.92 -5.99
CA THR A 657 9.22 -43.26 -4.56
C THR A 657 9.84 -42.12 -3.79
N THR A 658 9.11 -41.56 -2.82
CA THR A 658 9.69 -40.64 -1.82
C THR A 658 10.83 -41.31 -1.07
N GLU A 659 11.76 -40.51 -0.53
CA GLU A 659 12.85 -41.07 0.27
C GLU A 659 12.33 -41.74 1.55
N GLU A 660 13.17 -42.57 2.18
CA GLU A 660 12.84 -43.22 3.45
C GLU A 660 12.64 -42.16 4.55
N GLY A 661 11.62 -42.33 5.40
CA GLY A 661 11.19 -41.32 6.36
C GLY A 661 12.25 -41.07 7.42
N GLY A 662 12.96 -39.95 7.28
CA GLY A 662 14.13 -39.62 8.08
C GLY A 662 15.38 -40.41 7.64
N THR A 663 16.29 -39.74 6.94
CA THR A 663 17.70 -40.16 6.97
C THR A 663 18.24 -39.87 8.36
N THR A 664 18.05 -40.83 9.29
CA THR A 664 18.37 -40.73 10.72
C THR A 664 19.68 -39.96 10.96
N PRO A 665 19.63 -38.69 11.41
CA PRO A 665 20.84 -37.90 11.57
C PRO A 665 21.73 -38.58 12.61
N THR A 666 23.04 -38.69 12.34
CA THR A 666 23.96 -39.38 13.26
C THR A 666 24.55 -38.44 14.32
N GLY A 667 24.02 -37.21 14.41
CA GLY A 667 24.04 -36.34 15.58
C GLY A 667 22.63 -36.24 16.17
N GLY A 668 22.52 -35.89 17.45
CA GLY A 668 21.24 -35.89 18.17
C GLY A 668 20.36 -34.66 17.89
N CYS A 669 19.36 -34.50 18.75
CA CYS A 669 18.51 -33.33 18.85
C CYS A 669 18.43 -32.89 20.31
N THR A 670 18.15 -31.61 20.54
CA THR A 670 17.92 -31.04 21.87
C THR A 670 16.56 -30.37 21.89
N VAL A 671 15.74 -30.68 22.91
CA VAL A 671 14.42 -30.06 23.12
C VAL A 671 14.43 -29.22 24.39
N ASP A 672 14.18 -27.93 24.25
CA ASP A 672 13.70 -27.08 25.35
C ASP A 672 12.17 -27.11 25.34
N TYR A 673 11.57 -27.43 26.50
CA TYR A 673 10.13 -27.40 26.72
C TYR A 673 9.82 -26.58 27.97
N SER A 674 9.02 -25.54 27.79
CA SER A 674 8.50 -24.72 28.89
C SER A 674 6.97 -24.69 28.86
N ALA A 675 6.36 -24.57 30.04
CA ALA A 675 4.91 -24.50 30.16
C ALA A 675 4.46 -23.52 31.26
N ASN A 676 3.42 -22.76 30.96
CA ASN A 676 2.71 -21.90 31.91
C ASN A 676 1.29 -22.46 32.10
N SER A 677 0.89 -22.77 33.35
CA SER A 677 -0.30 -23.60 33.64
C SER A 677 -1.26 -22.95 34.64
N TRP A 678 -2.55 -23.08 34.38
CA TRP A 678 -3.64 -22.53 35.18
C TRP A 678 -4.82 -23.51 35.29
N ASN A 679 -5.29 -23.80 36.50
CA ASN A 679 -6.46 -24.66 36.77
C ASN A 679 -6.40 -26.08 36.16
N THR A 680 -6.82 -26.22 34.89
CA THR A 680 -6.88 -27.44 34.07
C THR A 680 -6.43 -27.17 32.63
N GLY A 681 -5.66 -26.10 32.40
CA GLY A 681 -5.22 -25.59 31.11
C GLY A 681 -3.80 -25.06 31.17
N PHE A 682 -3.11 -25.02 30.03
CA PHE A 682 -1.74 -24.54 29.94
C PHE A 682 -1.39 -24.07 28.53
N THR A 683 -0.40 -23.20 28.44
CA THR A 683 0.37 -22.95 27.22
C THR A 683 1.70 -23.70 27.34
N GLY A 684 2.03 -24.51 26.35
CA GLY A 684 3.35 -25.11 26.18
C GLY A 684 4.10 -24.44 25.02
N SER A 685 5.42 -24.34 25.15
CA SER A 685 6.32 -23.80 24.13
C SER A 685 7.50 -24.75 23.95
N PHE A 686 7.91 -24.97 22.70
CA PHE A 686 8.99 -25.85 22.30
C PHE A 686 10.04 -25.12 21.48
N VAL A 687 11.31 -25.41 21.74
CA VAL A 687 12.41 -25.16 20.81
C VAL A 687 13.08 -26.51 20.52
N VAL A 688 13.02 -26.96 19.27
CA VAL A 688 13.65 -28.20 18.81
C VAL A 688 14.90 -27.84 18.02
N THR A 689 16.07 -28.26 18.50
CA THR A 689 17.37 -28.00 17.89
C THR A 689 17.91 -29.25 17.22
N ASN A 690 18.42 -29.10 16.00
CA ASN A 690 19.10 -30.14 15.23
C ASN A 690 20.62 -30.09 15.53
N ASP A 691 21.12 -30.98 16.38
CA ASP A 691 22.54 -31.05 16.77
C ASP A 691 23.39 -31.91 15.80
N SER A 692 22.87 -32.20 14.60
CA SER A 692 23.56 -32.96 13.55
C SER A 692 24.30 -32.06 12.55
N ASP A 693 25.10 -32.68 11.67
CA ASP A 693 25.83 -32.04 10.57
C ASP A 693 25.07 -32.01 9.23
N ALA A 694 23.78 -32.39 9.23
CA ALA A 694 22.87 -32.34 8.09
C ALA A 694 21.59 -31.54 8.41
N ALA A 695 20.89 -31.04 7.39
CA ALA A 695 19.54 -30.52 7.58
C ALA A 695 18.53 -31.68 7.75
N ILE A 696 17.42 -31.41 8.44
CA ILE A 696 16.29 -32.34 8.60
C ILE A 696 15.09 -31.76 7.87
N ASP A 697 14.51 -32.50 6.92
CA ASP A 697 13.35 -32.09 6.13
C ASP A 697 12.14 -32.99 6.36
N GLY A 698 10.99 -32.36 6.65
CA GLY A 698 9.73 -33.04 6.95
C GLY A 698 9.67 -33.66 8.35
N TRP A 699 10.33 -33.01 9.33
CA TRP A 699 10.56 -33.52 10.69
C TRP A 699 9.29 -33.97 11.45
N GLU A 700 9.42 -35.04 12.23
CA GLU A 700 8.39 -35.52 13.16
C GLU A 700 8.92 -35.48 14.61
N LEU A 701 8.39 -34.60 15.47
CA LEU A 701 8.66 -34.66 16.92
C LEU A 701 7.57 -35.48 17.62
N THR A 702 7.98 -36.50 18.37
CA THR A 702 7.11 -37.35 19.19
C THR A 702 7.45 -37.28 20.68
N PHE A 703 6.44 -37.41 21.54
CA PHE A 703 6.58 -37.51 23.01
C PHE A 703 5.29 -38.06 23.66
N THR A 704 5.30 -38.32 24.97
CA THR A 704 4.08 -38.71 25.71
C THR A 704 3.73 -37.83 26.91
N PHE A 705 2.44 -37.55 27.06
CA PHE A 705 1.87 -36.85 28.22
C PHE A 705 1.50 -37.82 29.35
N ALA A 706 2.10 -37.64 30.52
CA ALA A 706 1.99 -38.57 31.65
C ALA A 706 0.65 -38.52 32.41
N ASP A 707 0.00 -37.35 32.49
CA ASP A 707 -1.09 -37.03 33.43
C ASP A 707 -2.43 -36.74 32.74
N GLY A 708 -2.60 -37.23 31.51
CA GLY A 708 -3.82 -37.03 30.72
C GLY A 708 -4.01 -35.58 30.33
N GLN A 709 -2.98 -35.01 29.69
CA GLN A 709 -3.01 -33.73 28.99
C GLN A 709 -3.41 -33.89 27.52
N THR A 710 -3.99 -32.86 26.90
CA THR A 710 -4.29 -32.79 25.47
C THR A 710 -3.74 -31.52 24.83
N VAL A 711 -3.38 -31.61 23.55
CA VAL A 711 -3.19 -30.45 22.67
C VAL A 711 -4.57 -30.00 22.17
N ASP A 712 -4.94 -28.75 22.45
CA ASP A 712 -6.27 -28.21 22.11
C ASP A 712 -6.19 -27.24 20.91
N GLN A 713 -5.09 -26.49 20.77
CA GLN A 713 -4.78 -25.61 19.63
C GLN A 713 -3.25 -25.43 19.52
N ILE A 714 -2.67 -25.50 18.32
CA ILE A 714 -1.23 -25.33 18.05
C ILE A 714 -0.98 -24.23 17.01
N TRP A 715 0.21 -23.60 17.04
CA TRP A 715 0.70 -22.66 16.04
C TRP A 715 2.17 -22.95 15.66
N SER A 716 2.59 -22.50 14.47
CA SER A 716 3.91 -22.76 13.85
C SER A 716 4.27 -24.23 13.57
N ALA A 717 3.35 -25.15 13.87
CA ALA A 717 3.42 -26.58 13.63
C ALA A 717 1.99 -27.18 13.58
N GLN A 718 1.87 -28.45 13.18
CA GLN A 718 0.63 -29.24 13.23
C GLN A 718 0.73 -30.33 14.30
N ALA A 719 -0.39 -30.75 14.89
CA ALA A 719 -0.40 -31.74 15.96
C ALA A 719 -1.42 -32.87 15.71
N SER A 720 -1.01 -34.10 16.06
CA SER A 720 -1.84 -35.29 16.14
C SER A 720 -1.65 -35.95 17.50
N GLN A 721 -2.72 -36.41 18.14
CA GLN A 721 -2.64 -37.03 19.46
C GLN A 721 -3.54 -38.27 19.57
N SER A 722 -2.97 -39.35 20.12
CA SER A 722 -3.66 -40.62 20.34
C SER A 722 -3.46 -41.10 21.78
N GLY A 723 -4.42 -40.75 22.64
CA GLY A 723 -4.29 -40.99 24.08
C GLY A 723 -3.20 -40.10 24.68
N SER A 724 -2.16 -40.71 25.26
CA SER A 724 -1.01 -39.99 25.81
C SER A 724 0.06 -39.64 24.77
N ALA A 725 0.08 -40.31 23.60
CA ALA A 725 1.12 -40.09 22.59
C ALA A 725 0.78 -38.89 21.69
N VAL A 726 1.73 -37.99 21.53
CA VAL A 726 1.65 -36.79 20.68
C VAL A 726 2.69 -36.89 19.56
N THR A 727 2.27 -36.50 18.36
CA THR A 727 3.10 -36.32 17.17
C THR A 727 2.92 -34.87 16.69
N ILE A 728 4.03 -34.17 16.48
CA ILE A 728 4.08 -32.82 15.93
C ILE A 728 4.83 -32.86 14.60
N THR A 729 4.30 -32.18 13.59
CA THR A 729 4.89 -32.05 12.25
C THR A 729 4.98 -30.57 11.85
N PRO A 730 5.84 -30.18 10.89
CA PRO A 730 6.01 -28.78 10.48
C PRO A 730 4.74 -28.09 9.99
N ALA A 731 4.77 -26.76 10.04
CA ALA A 731 3.94 -25.92 9.19
C ALA A 731 4.61 -25.77 7.80
N ALA A 732 3.88 -25.32 6.78
CA ALA A 732 4.38 -25.26 5.40
C ALA A 732 5.65 -24.39 5.23
N TRP A 733 5.89 -23.43 6.13
CA TRP A 733 7.07 -22.55 6.16
C TRP A 733 8.18 -23.01 7.13
N SER A 734 8.00 -24.13 7.83
CA SER A 734 8.96 -24.63 8.84
C SER A 734 9.40 -26.08 8.59
N THR A 735 9.31 -26.57 7.35
CA THR A 735 9.61 -27.97 6.96
C THR A 735 11.05 -28.39 7.21
N THR A 736 11.99 -27.45 7.14
CA THR A 736 13.44 -27.70 7.24
C THR A 736 14.00 -27.23 8.59
N ILE A 737 14.76 -28.07 9.28
CA ILE A 737 15.64 -27.66 10.39
C ILE A 737 17.10 -27.73 9.91
N PRO A 738 17.77 -26.59 9.64
CA PRO A 738 19.18 -26.59 9.24
C PRO A 738 20.10 -27.27 10.26
N ALA A 739 21.28 -27.73 9.82
CA ALA A 739 22.31 -28.27 10.69
C ALA A 739 22.75 -27.24 11.75
N GLY A 740 22.60 -27.55 13.04
CA GLY A 740 22.81 -26.60 14.14
C GLY A 740 21.75 -25.50 14.27
N GLY A 741 20.66 -25.58 13.51
CA GLY A 741 19.50 -24.68 13.58
C GLY A 741 18.40 -25.24 14.49
N SER A 742 17.35 -24.45 14.69
CA SER A 742 16.19 -24.85 15.49
C SER A 742 14.87 -24.34 14.93
N VAL A 743 13.78 -25.02 15.28
CA VAL A 743 12.39 -24.58 15.05
C VAL A 743 11.71 -24.31 16.38
N THR A 744 10.83 -23.31 16.40
CA THR A 744 10.07 -22.89 17.59
C THR A 744 8.58 -22.92 17.30
N PHE A 745 7.82 -23.58 18.17
CA PHE A 745 6.36 -23.67 18.07
C PHE A 745 5.71 -23.73 19.46
N GLY A 746 4.41 -23.49 19.53
CA GLY A 746 3.69 -23.46 20.80
C GLY A 746 2.24 -23.90 20.65
N PHE A 747 1.63 -24.25 21.78
CA PHE A 747 0.27 -24.75 21.81
C PHE A 747 -0.43 -24.39 23.12
N ASN A 748 -1.75 -24.29 23.05
CA ASN A 748 -2.64 -24.35 24.21
C ASN A 748 -3.14 -25.78 24.37
N GLY A 749 -3.22 -26.24 25.61
CA GLY A 749 -3.68 -27.57 25.97
C GLY A 749 -4.44 -27.60 27.30
N SER A 750 -5.10 -28.71 27.57
CA SER A 750 -5.81 -28.95 28.83
C SER A 750 -5.32 -30.20 29.53
N HIS A 751 -5.58 -30.32 30.84
CA HIS A 751 -5.10 -31.45 31.65
C HIS A 751 -6.09 -31.89 32.72
N SER A 752 -6.13 -33.20 32.98
CA SER A 752 -7.00 -33.82 33.98
C SER A 752 -6.30 -34.22 35.29
N GLY A 753 -4.98 -34.42 35.26
CA GLY A 753 -4.11 -34.59 36.42
C GLY A 753 -3.28 -33.34 36.74
N THR A 754 -2.02 -33.53 37.08
CA THR A 754 -0.97 -32.49 37.07
C THR A 754 -0.56 -32.14 35.64
N ASN A 755 0.05 -30.97 35.41
CA ASN A 755 0.76 -30.75 34.14
C ASN A 755 2.24 -31.11 34.31
N THR A 756 2.53 -32.42 34.25
CA THR A 756 3.91 -32.93 34.27
C THR A 756 4.50 -32.84 32.86
N ALA A 757 5.67 -32.20 32.74
CA ALA A 757 6.40 -32.11 31.48
C ALA A 757 6.72 -33.51 30.91
N PRO A 758 6.68 -33.71 29.57
CA PRO A 758 7.19 -34.93 28.96
C PRO A 758 8.69 -35.11 29.22
N ASP A 759 9.16 -36.36 29.30
CA ASP A 759 10.57 -36.71 29.50
C ASP A 759 11.10 -37.69 28.42
N ASP A 760 10.39 -37.84 27.30
CA ASP A 760 10.57 -38.86 26.28
C ASP A 760 10.51 -38.34 24.82
N PHE A 761 11.13 -37.19 24.55
CA PHE A 761 11.18 -36.60 23.20
C PHE A 761 12.00 -37.44 22.20
N ALA A 762 11.47 -37.60 20.99
CA ALA A 762 12.22 -38.11 19.84
C ALA A 762 11.87 -37.39 18.53
N LEU A 763 12.88 -36.97 17.79
CA LEU A 763 12.79 -36.34 16.46
C LEU A 763 13.14 -37.40 15.40
N ASP A 764 12.23 -37.68 14.46
CA ASP A 764 12.36 -38.74 13.45
C ASP A 764 12.74 -40.12 14.06
N GLY A 765 12.23 -40.40 15.26
CA GLY A 765 12.55 -41.60 16.05
C GLY A 765 13.93 -41.59 16.76
N VAL A 766 14.74 -40.53 16.61
CA VAL A 766 15.96 -40.31 17.38
C VAL A 766 15.62 -39.63 18.71
N ALA A 767 15.93 -40.27 19.83
CA ALA A 767 15.72 -39.67 21.16
C ALA A 767 16.56 -38.39 21.33
N CYS A 768 15.91 -37.32 21.77
CA CYS A 768 16.56 -36.03 22.02
C CYS A 768 17.08 -35.92 23.46
N ASP A 769 18.15 -35.13 23.65
CA ASP A 769 18.51 -34.61 24.97
C ASP A 769 17.53 -33.48 25.38
N ILE A 770 17.40 -33.23 26.68
CA ILE A 770 16.54 -32.19 27.27
C ILE A 770 17.44 -31.12 27.90
N ALA A 771 17.11 -29.84 27.66
CA ALA A 771 17.88 -28.67 28.06
C ALA A 771 17.94 -28.42 29.59
#